data_AF-A0A975G6J2-F1
#
_entry.id   AF-A0A975G6J2-F1
#
_cell.length_a   1.000
_cell.length_b   1.000
_cell.length_c   1.000
_cell.angle_alpha   90.00
_cell.angle_beta   90.00
_cell.angle_gamma   90.00
#
_symmetry.space_group_name_H-M   'P 1'
#
loop_
_entity.id
_entity.type
_entity.pdbx_description
1 polymer ?
#
loop_
_entity_poly.entity_id
_entity_poly.type
_entity_poly.pdbx_seq_one_letter_code
_entity_poly.pdbx_strand_id
1 'polypeptide(L)'
;MKPKSNLRTAPTTREMLALSAFLATGTALAADAPAQPEPKKDEKKKDGETQQSLGDMVVEAVRQSLYKPEKLQTMKYTVPLRDVPQTVTVVPKEVIREQNASTLRDVLRNVPGISMQAGEGGGGPAGDNLAIRGFAARSDIFVDGIRDTAGGGYIRDPFNFEQVEVTKGPSSSNAGRGSTGGSVNIATKTPHLGNNYDVMLGGGSDDYFRGTFDVNQEIPGLQRAAFRLNGVYHNQDIPGRDFVNQERWGIAPSLAFGLGTDTRFTLSYSHLDQDNVPDYGIPWVSRAKATGLGIAPGIPPVDFDTYYGNLNRDYEETVTDIVTAVFEHDFNDKLKLRNTTRFGVNDRDSVTTAPRFVNGTNASTALNQQFQSRDQVDTAISNQTEIRYDFETGTLKHEMVGGLEFDKEISKNRGRAMLLPNGTTAPAPVVDLFHPNPWAPYTGVLSYTGAVTTVEVDTVSAYLFDTIKFNRQWELSGGLRWDHLETQYDSIAPQSAQSLAAGNLPYESHGFGNDLLSYRAALVYKPQENGSIYLGYGTSFNASSENLAYIAHPIRFPFGTTNPNSTLSLLGADPEKNNTIELGTKWEFFNDKLMVTGALFRTDKTNARTTDPVDPSVVTLTGEQQVQGFELGFTGQITDKWRIMGGYTHLDSEVKKSLVAAEIGSELSNTPDDSFSLWTVHELPFKIEAGLGVQYVGARFNSTNATTRQEAPDYVLVDGMLGYKLNDHVSFRLNAYNLGDKDYIDRVGGGHFVPGQGRSFVFSTNFTF
;
A
#
# COMPACT_ATOMS: atom_id res chain seq x y z
N MET A 1 50.89 -3.88 -4.17
CA MET A 1 50.00 -5.07 -4.06
C MET A 1 48.58 -4.56 -3.83
N LYS A 2 47.69 -4.73 -4.82
CA LYS A 2 46.25 -4.42 -4.72
C LYS A 2 45.50 -5.61 -4.11
N PRO A 3 44.36 -5.38 -3.43
CA PRO A 3 43.22 -6.25 -3.64
C PRO A 3 41.90 -5.51 -3.92
N LYS A 4 41.29 -5.95 -5.04
CA LYS A 4 39.87 -6.21 -5.35
C LYS A 4 38.80 -5.16 -4.99
N SER A 5 38.45 -4.38 -6.02
CA SER A 5 37.14 -3.76 -6.24
C SER A 5 36.21 -4.76 -6.97
N ASN A 6 35.04 -5.05 -6.42
CA ASN A 6 33.90 -5.60 -7.17
C ASN A 6 32.88 -4.48 -7.33
N LEU A 7 33.09 -3.62 -8.32
CA LEU A 7 32.03 -2.79 -8.88
C LEU A 7 31.37 -3.64 -9.95
N ARG A 8 30.13 -4.08 -9.71
CA ARG A 8 29.29 -4.64 -10.76
C ARG A 8 28.91 -3.48 -11.68
N THR A 9 29.32 -3.58 -12.92
CA THR A 9 29.03 -2.61 -13.98
C THR A 9 27.54 -2.70 -14.35
N ALA A 10 26.85 -1.57 -14.32
CA ALA A 10 25.56 -1.39 -14.98
C ALA A 10 25.64 -1.81 -16.46
N PRO A 11 24.58 -2.39 -17.04
CA PRO A 11 24.58 -2.77 -18.43
C PRO A 11 24.67 -1.52 -19.32
N THR A 12 25.57 -1.55 -20.29
CA THR A 12 25.72 -0.46 -21.26
C THR A 12 24.68 -0.59 -22.36
N THR A 13 24.37 0.53 -23.01
CA THR A 13 23.35 0.79 -24.06
C THR A 13 23.33 -0.19 -25.25
N ARG A 14 24.26 -1.15 -25.32
CA ARG A 14 24.27 -2.25 -26.30
C ARG A 14 23.41 -3.45 -25.89
N GLU A 15 23.05 -3.62 -24.61
CA GLU A 15 22.19 -4.74 -24.16
C GLU A 15 20.70 -4.45 -24.34
N MET A 16 20.29 -3.18 -24.43
CA MET A 16 18.90 -2.79 -24.81
C MET A 16 18.51 -3.26 -26.22
N LEU A 17 19.48 -3.39 -27.13
CA LEU A 17 19.24 -3.92 -28.48
C LEU A 17 19.04 -5.46 -28.52
N ALA A 18 19.50 -6.18 -27.49
CA ALA A 18 19.30 -7.62 -27.38
C ALA A 18 17.89 -7.97 -26.87
N LEU A 19 17.28 -7.11 -26.06
CA LEU A 19 15.92 -7.30 -25.57
C LEU A 19 14.86 -7.08 -26.68
N SER A 20 15.12 -6.17 -27.62
CA SER A 20 14.32 -6.01 -28.84
C SER A 20 14.38 -7.21 -29.80
N ALA A 21 15.47 -8.01 -29.77
CA ALA A 21 15.60 -9.20 -30.61
C ALA A 21 14.90 -10.45 -30.02
N PHE A 22 14.75 -10.51 -28.69
CA PHE A 22 13.97 -11.57 -28.03
C PHE A 22 12.45 -11.34 -28.13
N LEU A 23 11.99 -10.09 -28.18
CA LEU A 23 10.58 -9.76 -28.42
C LEU A 23 10.14 -9.98 -29.88
N ALA A 24 11.07 -9.88 -30.84
CA ALA A 24 10.79 -10.15 -32.26
C ALA A 24 10.78 -11.65 -32.65
N THR A 25 11.25 -12.55 -31.78
CA THR A 25 11.26 -14.00 -32.03
C THR A 25 10.06 -14.75 -31.44
N GLY A 26 9.28 -14.12 -30.54
CA GLY A 26 8.02 -14.69 -30.02
C GLY A 26 6.86 -14.69 -31.02
N THR A 27 6.92 -13.87 -32.07
CA THR A 27 5.86 -13.78 -33.11
C THR A 27 5.97 -14.85 -34.20
N ALA A 28 6.99 -15.70 -34.19
CA ALA A 28 7.22 -16.70 -35.25
C ALA A 28 6.77 -18.13 -34.89
N LEU A 29 6.36 -18.42 -33.65
CA LEU A 29 5.98 -19.78 -33.21
C LEU A 29 4.46 -20.06 -33.23
N ALA A 30 3.64 -19.13 -33.74
CA ALA A 30 2.19 -19.33 -33.89
C ALA A 30 1.75 -19.74 -35.31
N ALA A 31 2.67 -20.10 -36.21
CA ALA A 31 2.38 -20.31 -37.64
C ALA A 31 2.24 -21.77 -38.11
N ASP A 32 2.50 -22.79 -37.26
CA ASP A 32 2.37 -24.20 -37.66
C ASP A 32 1.42 -24.96 -36.73
N ALA A 33 0.12 -24.81 -36.99
CA ALA A 33 -0.90 -25.77 -36.57
C ALA A 33 -1.36 -26.57 -37.81
N PRO A 34 -1.35 -27.92 -37.81
CA PRO A 34 -1.78 -28.70 -38.95
C PRO A 34 -3.29 -28.56 -39.18
N ALA A 35 -3.65 -28.30 -40.43
CA ALA A 35 -5.05 -28.17 -40.89
C ALA A 35 -5.87 -29.45 -40.58
N GLN A 36 -7.01 -29.27 -39.90
CA GLN A 36 -8.04 -30.31 -39.79
C GLN A 36 -8.81 -30.45 -41.11
N PRO A 37 -9.23 -31.67 -41.50
CA PRO A 37 -9.95 -31.89 -42.76
C PRO A 37 -11.42 -31.45 -42.67
N GLU A 38 -11.93 -30.86 -43.75
CA GLU A 38 -13.34 -30.47 -43.91
C GLU A 38 -14.31 -31.67 -43.80
N PRO A 39 -15.50 -31.49 -43.20
CA PRO A 39 -16.52 -32.53 -43.16
C PRO A 39 -17.27 -32.63 -44.49
N LYS A 40 -17.33 -33.85 -45.04
CA LYS A 40 -18.21 -34.20 -46.17
C LYS A 40 -19.68 -34.08 -45.76
N LYS A 41 -20.49 -33.55 -46.67
CA LYS A 41 -21.95 -33.58 -46.62
C LYS A 41 -22.44 -34.99 -46.95
N ASP A 42 -23.15 -35.63 -46.03
CA ASP A 42 -23.95 -36.82 -46.31
C ASP A 42 -25.45 -36.57 -46.14
N GLU A 43 -26.20 -37.22 -47.01
CA GLU A 43 -27.61 -37.04 -47.33
C GLU A 43 -28.59 -37.51 -46.26
N LYS A 44 -29.79 -36.91 -46.29
CA LYS A 44 -30.97 -37.27 -45.49
C LYS A 44 -31.37 -38.75 -45.69
N LYS A 45 -31.52 -39.48 -44.59
CA LYS A 45 -32.52 -40.55 -44.45
C LYS A 45 -33.36 -40.34 -43.19
N LYS A 46 -34.68 -40.40 -43.37
CA LYS A 46 -35.70 -40.47 -42.32
C LYS A 46 -35.61 -41.84 -41.67
N ASP A 47 -35.70 -41.90 -40.35
CA ASP A 47 -36.69 -42.71 -39.63
C ASP A 47 -36.78 -42.22 -38.18
N GLY A 48 -38.01 -42.23 -37.63
CA GLY A 48 -38.37 -41.53 -36.41
C GLY A 48 -38.07 -42.34 -35.15
N GLU A 49 -37.49 -41.66 -34.17
CA GLU A 49 -37.63 -41.95 -32.74
C GLU A 49 -37.54 -40.63 -31.97
N THR A 50 -38.54 -40.38 -31.13
CA THR A 50 -38.70 -39.14 -30.35
C THR A 50 -37.71 -39.12 -29.18
N GLN A 51 -36.47 -38.67 -29.42
CA GLN A 51 -35.61 -38.22 -28.32
C GLN A 51 -35.98 -36.78 -27.96
N GLN A 52 -36.53 -36.58 -26.76
CA GLN A 52 -36.61 -35.27 -26.14
C GLN A 52 -35.17 -34.74 -25.96
N SER A 53 -34.76 -33.87 -26.89
CA SER A 53 -33.63 -32.96 -26.68
C SER A 53 -34.01 -32.05 -25.52
N LEU A 54 -33.34 -32.23 -24.38
CA LEU A 54 -33.27 -31.21 -23.34
C LEU A 54 -32.67 -29.98 -24.02
N GLY A 55 -33.47 -28.92 -24.12
CA GLY A 55 -33.07 -27.67 -24.74
C GLY A 55 -31.78 -27.17 -24.09
N ASP A 56 -30.89 -26.63 -24.92
CA ASP A 56 -29.64 -26.03 -24.51
C ASP A 56 -29.90 -25.08 -23.34
N MET A 57 -29.43 -25.46 -22.15
CA MET A 57 -29.38 -24.58 -21.01
C MET A 57 -28.27 -23.58 -21.32
N VAL A 58 -28.65 -22.48 -21.96
CA VAL A 58 -27.81 -21.27 -21.99
C VAL A 58 -27.74 -20.81 -20.54
N VAL A 59 -26.67 -21.21 -19.86
CA VAL A 59 -26.26 -20.56 -18.63
C VAL A 59 -25.83 -19.16 -19.06
N GLU A 60 -26.75 -18.19 -19.00
CA GLU A 60 -26.39 -16.79 -18.96
C GLU A 60 -25.53 -16.62 -17.69
N ALA A 61 -24.22 -16.73 -17.86
CA ALA A 61 -23.29 -16.25 -16.87
C ALA A 61 -23.63 -14.77 -16.68
N VAL A 62 -24.22 -14.44 -15.51
CA VAL A 62 -24.45 -13.07 -15.09
C VAL A 62 -23.12 -12.35 -15.29
N ARG A 63 -23.07 -11.39 -16.23
CA ARG A 63 -21.90 -10.52 -16.41
C ARG A 63 -21.64 -9.88 -15.06
N GLN A 64 -20.60 -10.34 -14.36
CA GLN A 64 -20.18 -9.75 -13.10
C GLN A 64 -19.92 -8.27 -13.34
N SER A 65 -20.44 -7.42 -12.44
CA SER A 65 -20.21 -5.99 -12.51
C SER A 65 -18.72 -5.73 -12.34
N LEU A 66 -18.07 -5.24 -13.40
CA LEU A 66 -16.62 -4.97 -13.44
C LEU A 66 -16.14 -4.05 -12.31
N TYR A 67 -17.05 -3.24 -11.73
CA TYR A 67 -16.73 -2.27 -10.68
C TYR A 67 -17.19 -2.69 -9.28
N LYS A 68 -17.88 -3.83 -9.16
CA LYS A 68 -18.45 -4.29 -7.90
C LYS A 68 -18.02 -5.74 -7.63
N PRO A 69 -16.86 -5.95 -7.00
CA PRO A 69 -16.49 -7.26 -6.52
C PRO A 69 -17.48 -7.71 -5.43
N GLU A 70 -17.93 -8.96 -5.51
CA GLU A 70 -18.98 -9.47 -4.61
C GLU A 70 -18.43 -9.96 -3.27
N LYS A 71 -17.15 -10.33 -3.21
CA LYS A 71 -16.50 -10.93 -2.04
C LYS A 71 -15.10 -10.37 -1.82
N LEU A 72 -14.73 -10.31 -0.55
CA LEU A 72 -13.37 -10.02 -0.09
C LEU A 72 -12.53 -11.30 -0.16
N GLN A 73 -11.21 -11.16 -0.31
CA GLN A 73 -10.28 -12.29 -0.38
C GLN A 73 -10.20 -13.11 0.91
N THR A 74 -10.35 -12.44 2.06
CA THR A 74 -10.20 -13.08 3.37
C THR A 74 -11.43 -13.92 3.75
N MET A 75 -11.20 -15.09 4.35
CA MET A 75 -12.29 -15.89 4.91
C MET A 75 -12.86 -15.33 6.21
N LYS A 76 -12.15 -14.38 6.86
CA LYS A 76 -12.57 -13.75 8.13
C LYS A 76 -13.89 -12.99 8.00
N TYR A 77 -14.25 -12.54 6.79
CA TYR A 77 -15.58 -12.00 6.51
C TYR A 77 -16.51 -13.11 6.00
N THR A 78 -17.53 -13.45 6.79
CA THR A 78 -18.38 -14.63 6.52
C THR A 78 -19.56 -14.34 5.59
N VAL A 79 -19.87 -13.06 5.39
CA VAL A 79 -21.04 -12.53 4.67
C VAL A 79 -20.63 -11.73 3.42
N PRO A 80 -21.53 -11.55 2.44
CA PRO A 80 -21.29 -10.69 1.27
C PRO A 80 -20.96 -9.25 1.67
N LEU A 81 -20.28 -8.50 0.79
CA LEU A 81 -19.79 -7.14 1.07
C LEU A 81 -20.89 -6.17 1.58
N ARG A 82 -22.12 -6.30 1.08
CA ARG A 82 -23.31 -5.54 1.53
C ARG A 82 -23.64 -5.77 3.01
N ASP A 83 -23.42 -6.97 3.51
CA ASP A 83 -23.83 -7.38 4.85
C ASP A 83 -22.68 -7.31 5.86
N VAL A 84 -21.44 -7.06 5.40
CA VAL A 84 -20.28 -6.80 6.29
C VAL A 84 -20.56 -5.54 7.14
N PRO A 85 -20.59 -5.62 8.48
CA PRO A 85 -20.95 -4.48 9.33
C PRO A 85 -19.72 -3.61 9.65
N GLN A 86 -19.08 -3.14 8.59
CA GLN A 86 -17.90 -2.29 8.62
C GLN A 86 -17.75 -1.58 7.28
N THR A 87 -17.20 -0.36 7.31
CA THR A 87 -16.86 0.37 6.08
C THR A 87 -15.71 -0.31 5.35
N VAL A 88 -15.98 -0.83 4.16
CA VAL A 88 -15.00 -1.47 3.28
C VAL A 88 -15.18 -0.92 1.87
N THR A 89 -14.09 -0.44 1.27
CA THR A 89 -14.04 0.02 -0.12
C THR A 89 -13.17 -0.95 -0.91
N VAL A 90 -13.62 -1.37 -2.09
CA VAL A 90 -12.82 -2.26 -2.95
C VAL A 90 -12.57 -1.57 -4.28
N VAL A 91 -11.30 -1.49 -4.67
CA VAL A 91 -10.85 -0.98 -5.97
C VAL A 91 -10.54 -2.18 -6.87
N PRO A 92 -11.38 -2.49 -7.87
CA PRO A 92 -11.21 -3.65 -8.73
C PRO A 92 -10.15 -3.42 -9.81
N LYS A 93 -9.59 -4.50 -10.36
CA LYS A 93 -8.58 -4.45 -11.43
C LYS A 93 -9.00 -3.60 -12.63
N GLU A 94 -10.29 -3.53 -12.96
CA GLU A 94 -10.76 -2.75 -14.10
C GLU A 94 -10.55 -1.24 -13.89
N VAL A 95 -10.79 -0.74 -12.68
CA VAL A 95 -10.50 0.66 -12.32
C VAL A 95 -8.99 0.91 -12.41
N ILE A 96 -8.18 0.01 -11.85
CA ILE A 96 -6.71 0.08 -11.90
C ILE A 96 -6.21 0.13 -13.35
N ARG A 97 -6.74 -0.74 -14.22
CA ARG A 97 -6.38 -0.79 -15.65
C ARG A 97 -6.81 0.48 -16.38
N GLU A 98 -8.05 0.94 -16.19
CA GLU A 98 -8.61 2.11 -16.88
C GLU A 98 -7.92 3.42 -16.50
N GLN A 99 -7.50 3.54 -15.24
CA GLN A 99 -6.68 4.66 -14.77
C GLN A 99 -5.22 4.53 -15.13
N ASN A 100 -4.79 3.36 -15.65
CA ASN A 100 -3.38 3.02 -15.87
C ASN A 100 -2.54 3.34 -14.62
N ALA A 101 -3.08 2.99 -13.46
CA ALA A 101 -2.43 3.17 -12.16
C ALA A 101 -1.15 2.33 -12.12
N SER A 102 -0.05 2.94 -11.66
CA SER A 102 1.28 2.32 -11.70
C SER A 102 1.83 2.01 -10.31
N THR A 103 1.21 2.55 -9.26
CA THR A 103 1.57 2.34 -7.85
C THR A 103 0.33 2.10 -6.99
N LEU A 104 0.48 1.47 -5.82
CA LEU A 104 -0.61 1.36 -4.84
C LEU A 104 -1.18 2.74 -4.47
N ARG A 105 -0.34 3.78 -4.41
CA ARG A 105 -0.80 5.15 -4.12
C ARG A 105 -1.79 5.64 -5.16
N ASP A 106 -1.52 5.42 -6.44
CA ASP A 106 -2.44 5.78 -7.54
C ASP A 106 -3.79 5.07 -7.37
N VAL A 107 -3.77 3.79 -6.99
CA VAL A 107 -4.99 3.00 -6.73
C VAL A 107 -5.77 3.59 -5.55
N LEU A 108 -5.08 3.94 -4.45
CA LEU A 108 -5.68 4.46 -3.23
C LEU A 108 -6.20 5.90 -3.35
N ARG A 109 -5.82 6.67 -4.38
CA ARG A 109 -6.41 8.00 -4.65
C ARG A 109 -7.92 7.93 -4.90
N ASN A 110 -8.44 6.78 -5.30
CA ASN A 110 -9.87 6.53 -5.44
C ASN A 110 -10.63 6.40 -4.12
N VAL A 111 -9.91 6.24 -3.00
CA VAL A 111 -10.52 5.99 -1.70
C VAL A 111 -10.40 7.25 -0.83
N PRO A 112 -11.51 7.95 -0.54
CA PRO A 112 -11.47 9.16 0.28
C PRO A 112 -11.07 8.80 1.72
N GLY A 113 -10.48 9.74 2.46
CA GLY A 113 -10.04 9.53 3.85
C GLY A 113 -8.73 8.77 4.00
N ILE A 114 -8.00 8.60 2.89
CA ILE A 114 -6.60 8.18 2.88
C ILE A 114 -5.74 9.40 2.56
N SER A 115 -4.72 9.63 3.37
CA SER A 115 -3.71 10.67 3.14
C SER A 115 -2.32 10.05 2.99
N MET A 116 -1.51 10.59 2.09
CA MET A 116 -0.13 10.14 1.88
C MET A 116 0.83 10.93 2.77
N GLN A 117 1.78 10.24 3.39
CA GLN A 117 2.79 10.82 4.28
C GLN A 117 4.18 10.79 3.63
N ALA A 118 4.99 11.81 3.90
CA ALA A 118 6.41 11.79 3.51
C ALA A 118 7.24 11.02 4.55
N GLY A 119 8.30 10.35 4.12
CA GLY A 119 9.23 9.67 5.02
C GLY A 119 10.17 10.65 5.75
N GLU A 120 10.60 10.31 6.97
CA GLU A 120 11.56 11.10 7.77
C GLU A 120 12.72 10.23 8.29
N GLY A 121 13.72 10.85 8.95
CA GLY A 121 14.68 10.12 9.81
C GLY A 121 15.52 9.05 9.10
N GLY A 122 16.00 9.34 7.89
CA GLY A 122 16.86 8.43 7.16
C GLY A 122 16.17 7.21 6.59
N GLY A 123 14.88 7.02 6.81
CA GLY A 123 14.05 6.01 6.16
C GLY A 123 13.28 6.56 4.97
N GLY A 124 13.96 7.34 4.11
CA GLY A 124 13.47 8.14 2.98
C GLY A 124 12.58 7.43 1.96
N PRO A 125 12.44 7.95 0.73
CA PRO A 125 11.18 8.00 -0.01
C PRO A 125 10.60 6.70 -0.59
N ALA A 126 11.22 5.54 -0.46
CA ALA A 126 10.56 4.31 -0.88
C ALA A 126 9.46 3.86 0.09
N GLY A 127 8.23 4.11 -0.35
CA GLY A 127 7.12 3.18 -0.19
C GLY A 127 5.76 3.83 0.03
N ASP A 128 4.79 3.01 0.41
CA ASP A 128 3.40 3.41 0.60
C ASP A 128 3.18 3.82 2.06
N ASN A 129 3.56 5.06 2.38
CA ASN A 129 3.28 5.66 3.68
C ASN A 129 1.93 6.37 3.62
N LEU A 130 0.96 5.81 4.32
CA LEU A 130 -0.41 6.31 4.31
C LEU A 130 -0.98 6.39 5.72
N ALA A 131 -1.99 7.23 5.87
CA ALA A 131 -2.87 7.26 7.03
C ALA A 131 -4.32 7.06 6.59
N ILE A 132 -5.09 6.33 7.38
CA ILE A 132 -6.51 6.08 7.19
C ILE A 132 -7.25 6.77 8.33
N ARG A 133 -8.24 7.61 8.02
CA ARG A 133 -8.96 8.42 9.03
C ARG A 133 -7.99 9.17 9.97
N GLY A 134 -6.90 9.70 9.42
CA GLY A 134 -5.88 10.46 10.17
C GLY A 134 -4.88 9.66 10.99
N PHE A 135 -5.05 8.35 11.13
CA PHE A 135 -4.12 7.48 11.85
C PHE A 135 -3.14 6.80 10.90
N ALA A 136 -1.85 6.79 11.25
CA ALA A 136 -0.81 6.15 10.46
C ALA A 136 -1.12 4.67 10.24
N ALA A 137 -0.98 4.22 9.00
CA ALA A 137 -1.30 2.87 8.53
C ALA A 137 -0.17 2.27 7.66
N ARG A 138 1.05 2.78 7.83
CA ARG A 138 2.27 2.34 7.12
C ARG A 138 2.56 0.84 7.29
N SER A 139 2.29 0.30 8.48
CA SER A 139 2.45 -1.12 8.79
C SER A 139 1.16 -1.93 8.57
N ASP A 140 0.06 -1.31 8.13
CA ASP A 140 -1.27 -1.92 8.00
C ASP A 140 -1.61 -2.26 6.55
N ILE A 141 -0.59 -2.63 5.78
CA ILE A 141 -0.70 -3.13 4.41
C ILE A 141 -0.52 -4.65 4.44
N PHE A 142 -1.46 -5.33 3.80
CA PHE A 142 -1.54 -6.78 3.73
C PHE A 142 -1.57 -7.19 2.27
N VAL A 143 -1.05 -8.37 1.98
CA VAL A 143 -1.18 -9.05 0.69
C VAL A 143 -1.87 -10.37 0.98
N ASP A 144 -2.98 -10.68 0.31
CA ASP A 144 -3.78 -11.90 0.52
C ASP A 144 -4.10 -12.20 2.01
N GLY A 145 -4.32 -11.16 2.81
CA GLY A 145 -4.62 -11.26 4.25
C GLY A 145 -3.42 -11.43 5.18
N ILE A 146 -2.20 -11.58 4.65
CA ILE A 146 -0.95 -11.67 5.42
C ILE A 146 -0.25 -10.31 5.43
N ARG A 147 0.27 -9.88 6.59
CA ARG A 147 0.96 -8.59 6.72
C ARG A 147 2.18 -8.54 5.81
N ASP A 148 2.37 -7.42 5.14
CA ASP A 148 3.55 -7.18 4.33
C ASP A 148 4.66 -6.54 5.18
N THR A 149 5.80 -7.21 5.21
CA THR A 149 6.80 -7.06 6.27
C THR A 149 7.83 -5.99 5.99
N ALA A 150 7.79 -5.41 4.78
CA ALA A 150 8.60 -4.26 4.43
C ALA A 150 8.13 -2.95 5.08
N GLY A 151 7.02 -2.93 5.83
CA GLY A 151 6.53 -1.76 6.57
C GLY A 151 6.51 -0.47 5.75
N GLY A 152 6.00 -0.53 4.51
CA GLY A 152 6.01 0.62 3.58
C GLY A 152 7.41 1.03 3.11
N GLY A 153 8.34 0.09 2.97
CA GLY A 153 9.74 0.31 2.55
C GLY A 153 10.00 0.25 1.04
N TYR A 154 8.96 0.03 0.22
CA TYR A 154 9.04 -0.09 -1.24
C TYR A 154 7.71 0.29 -1.91
N ILE A 155 7.74 0.64 -3.20
CA ILE A 155 6.53 0.97 -3.98
C ILE A 155 5.90 -0.32 -4.48
N ARG A 156 4.63 -0.57 -4.15
CA ARG A 156 3.93 -1.75 -4.65
C ARG A 156 3.32 -1.46 -6.02
N ASP A 157 3.73 -2.23 -7.02
CA ASP A 157 3.25 -2.12 -8.39
C ASP A 157 1.99 -3.00 -8.62
N PRO A 158 0.91 -2.48 -9.23
CA PRO A 158 -0.34 -3.20 -9.39
C PRO A 158 -0.35 -4.26 -10.51
N PHE A 159 0.77 -4.55 -11.18
CA PHE A 159 0.83 -5.54 -12.26
C PHE A 159 0.28 -6.92 -11.87
N ASN A 160 0.39 -7.30 -10.59
CA ASN A 160 -0.09 -8.57 -10.05
C ASN A 160 -1.34 -8.43 -9.15
N PHE A 161 -2.05 -7.29 -9.17
CA PHE A 161 -3.23 -7.07 -8.33
C PHE A 161 -4.51 -7.50 -9.05
N GLU A 162 -5.39 -8.20 -8.32
CA GLU A 162 -6.76 -8.48 -8.75
C GLU A 162 -7.72 -7.41 -8.19
N GLN A 163 -7.50 -6.99 -6.94
CA GLN A 163 -8.24 -5.89 -6.30
C GLN A 163 -7.48 -5.36 -5.09
N VAL A 164 -7.80 -4.13 -4.67
CA VAL A 164 -7.34 -3.54 -3.41
C VAL A 164 -8.52 -3.27 -2.51
N GLU A 165 -8.48 -3.81 -1.29
CA GLU A 165 -9.54 -3.74 -0.29
C GLU A 165 -9.10 -2.81 0.85
N VAL A 166 -9.82 -1.72 1.08
CA VAL A 166 -9.57 -0.80 2.19
C VAL A 166 -10.66 -0.97 3.24
N THR A 167 -10.28 -1.54 4.38
CA THR A 167 -11.13 -1.64 5.56
C THR A 167 -10.89 -0.42 6.43
N LYS A 168 -11.95 0.26 6.90
CA LYS A 168 -11.84 1.45 7.75
C LYS A 168 -12.37 1.20 9.16
N GLY A 169 -11.81 1.96 10.11
CA GLY A 169 -11.99 1.77 11.55
C GLY A 169 -11.09 0.66 12.13
N PRO A 170 -10.92 0.64 13.47
CA PRO A 170 -10.20 -0.38 14.22
C PRO A 170 -10.53 -1.78 13.76
N SER A 171 -9.50 -2.50 13.33
CA SER A 171 -9.64 -3.83 12.76
C SER A 171 -8.67 -4.86 13.34
N SER A 172 -8.08 -4.64 14.53
CA SER A 172 -7.14 -5.62 15.11
C SER A 172 -7.73 -7.00 15.30
N SER A 173 -9.04 -7.14 15.53
CA SER A 173 -9.65 -8.46 15.55
C SER A 173 -9.34 -9.24 14.27
N ASN A 174 -9.35 -8.57 13.12
CA ASN A 174 -9.10 -9.14 11.80
C ASN A 174 -7.62 -9.11 11.40
N ALA A 175 -6.93 -8.01 11.73
CA ALA A 175 -5.62 -7.64 11.19
C ALA A 175 -4.44 -7.83 12.19
N GLY A 176 -4.71 -8.14 13.47
CA GLY A 176 -3.70 -8.19 14.51
C GLY A 176 -3.24 -6.79 14.96
N ARG A 177 -1.96 -6.64 15.32
CA ARG A 177 -1.41 -5.35 15.79
C ARG A 177 -1.59 -4.20 14.78
N GLY A 178 -1.75 -2.98 15.27
CA GLY A 178 -1.91 -1.77 14.48
C GLY A 178 -3.37 -1.49 14.10
N SER A 179 -3.57 -1.06 12.86
CA SER A 179 -4.88 -0.89 12.22
C SER A 179 -5.85 -0.01 13.02
N THR A 180 -5.35 1.14 13.50
CA THR A 180 -6.15 2.14 14.23
C THR A 180 -7.23 2.74 13.34
N GLY A 181 -6.82 3.26 12.18
CA GLY A 181 -7.71 3.87 11.21
C GLY A 181 -8.34 2.86 10.26
N GLY A 182 -7.75 1.67 10.15
CA GLY A 182 -8.11 0.65 9.17
C GLY A 182 -6.90 -0.11 8.65
N SER A 183 -7.10 -0.85 7.56
CA SER A 183 -6.05 -1.59 6.86
C SER A 183 -6.30 -1.64 5.35
N VAL A 184 -5.23 -1.84 4.59
CA VAL A 184 -5.26 -2.07 3.14
C VAL A 184 -4.86 -3.52 2.87
N ASN A 185 -5.69 -4.26 2.15
CA ASN A 185 -5.39 -5.62 1.70
C ASN A 185 -5.33 -5.68 0.17
N ILE A 186 -4.22 -6.17 -0.36
CA ILE A 186 -4.00 -6.38 -1.79
C ILE A 186 -4.32 -7.85 -2.10
N ALA A 187 -5.32 -8.08 -2.94
CA ALA A 187 -5.57 -9.40 -3.49
C ALA A 187 -4.68 -9.62 -4.72
N THR A 188 -3.90 -10.68 -4.73
CA THR A 188 -3.08 -11.03 -5.89
C THR A 188 -3.86 -11.85 -6.92
N LYS A 189 -3.46 -11.71 -8.18
CA LYS A 189 -3.95 -12.53 -9.28
C LYS A 189 -3.57 -14.00 -9.07
N THR A 190 -4.55 -14.90 -9.20
CA THR A 190 -4.34 -16.35 -9.08
C THR A 190 -4.61 -17.08 -10.40
N PRO A 191 -4.04 -18.28 -10.61
CA PRO A 191 -4.38 -19.10 -11.77
C PRO A 191 -5.83 -19.57 -11.74
N HIS A 192 -6.47 -19.61 -12.91
CA HIS A 192 -7.85 -20.09 -13.07
C HIS A 192 -7.98 -21.01 -14.29
N LEU A 193 -9.11 -21.72 -14.39
CA LEU A 193 -9.46 -22.48 -15.59
C LEU A 193 -9.83 -21.53 -16.74
N GLY A 194 -9.53 -21.93 -17.97
CA GLY A 194 -9.60 -21.09 -19.16
C GLY A 194 -8.29 -20.34 -19.43
N ASN A 195 -7.89 -20.27 -20.70
CA ASN A 195 -6.70 -19.54 -21.12
C ASN A 195 -7.04 -18.05 -21.32
N ASN A 196 -6.13 -17.16 -20.94
CA ASN A 196 -6.21 -15.73 -21.17
C ASN A 196 -4.81 -15.14 -21.31
N TYR A 197 -4.59 -14.31 -22.32
CA TYR A 197 -3.30 -13.66 -22.55
C TYR A 197 -3.50 -12.16 -22.71
N ASP A 198 -2.93 -11.34 -21.84
CA ASP A 198 -2.96 -9.89 -21.93
C ASP A 198 -1.53 -9.33 -22.05
N VAL A 199 -1.33 -8.35 -22.93
CA VAL A 199 -0.11 -7.54 -23.04
C VAL A 199 -0.49 -6.07 -23.14
N MET A 200 0.14 -5.22 -22.35
CA MET A 200 -0.01 -3.76 -22.43
C MET A 200 1.34 -3.12 -22.70
N LEU A 201 1.40 -2.20 -23.66
CA LEU A 201 2.55 -1.35 -23.92
C LEU A 201 2.10 0.10 -23.85
N GLY A 202 2.80 0.92 -23.06
CA GLY A 202 2.49 2.32 -22.85
C GLY A 202 3.71 3.21 -22.97
N GLY A 203 3.51 4.41 -23.55
CA GLY A 203 4.50 5.48 -23.64
C GLY A 203 3.85 6.83 -23.35
N GLY A 204 4.58 7.78 -22.78
CA GLY A 204 3.99 9.05 -22.34
C GLY A 204 4.98 10.19 -22.15
N SER A 205 4.50 11.26 -21.51
CA SER A 205 5.29 12.40 -21.03
C SER A 205 6.39 11.95 -20.06
N ASP A 206 7.45 12.76 -19.92
CA ASP A 206 8.51 12.58 -18.92
C ASP A 206 9.15 11.18 -18.96
N ASP A 207 9.54 10.76 -20.16
CA ASP A 207 10.20 9.48 -20.46
C ASP A 207 9.45 8.24 -19.93
N TYR A 208 8.12 8.35 -19.79
CA TYR A 208 7.26 7.25 -19.39
C TYR A 208 7.32 6.12 -20.42
N PHE A 209 7.71 4.94 -19.96
CA PHE A 209 7.58 3.68 -20.67
C PHE A 209 7.11 2.59 -19.69
N ARG A 210 6.06 1.86 -20.08
CA ARG A 210 5.54 0.74 -19.30
C ARG A 210 5.15 -0.41 -20.19
N GLY A 211 5.62 -1.61 -19.86
CA GLY A 211 5.20 -2.85 -20.48
C GLY A 211 4.71 -3.84 -19.44
N THR A 212 3.54 -4.45 -19.62
CA THR A 212 3.05 -5.53 -18.77
C THR A 212 2.59 -6.72 -19.58
N PHE A 213 2.72 -7.92 -19.05
CA PHE A 213 2.08 -9.12 -19.60
C PHE A 213 1.44 -9.95 -18.48
N ASP A 214 0.35 -10.63 -18.81
CA ASP A 214 -0.41 -11.52 -17.92
C ASP A 214 -0.85 -12.73 -18.73
N VAL A 215 -0.27 -13.88 -18.44
CA VAL A 215 -0.50 -15.13 -19.17
C VAL A 215 -1.10 -16.13 -18.19
N ASN A 216 -2.36 -16.52 -18.38
CA ASN A 216 -3.01 -17.62 -17.68
C ASN A 216 -3.24 -18.79 -18.63
N GLN A 217 -2.76 -19.97 -18.28
CA GLN A 217 -2.85 -21.15 -19.13
C GLN A 217 -3.11 -22.43 -18.31
N GLU A 218 -4.10 -23.21 -18.73
CA GLU A 218 -4.27 -24.58 -18.24
C GLU A 218 -3.08 -25.44 -18.63
N ILE A 219 -2.59 -26.27 -17.69
CA ILE A 219 -1.38 -27.08 -17.91
C ILE A 219 -1.75 -28.29 -18.78
N PRO A 220 -1.22 -28.39 -20.02
CA PRO A 220 -1.57 -29.48 -20.90
C PRO A 220 -1.21 -30.84 -20.29
N GLY A 221 -2.16 -31.77 -20.28
CA GLY A 221 -1.98 -33.11 -19.72
C GLY A 221 -2.23 -33.22 -18.20
N LEU A 222 -2.42 -32.11 -17.48
CA LEU A 222 -2.86 -32.13 -16.08
C LEU A 222 -4.28 -31.56 -15.96
N GLN A 223 -5.22 -32.40 -15.56
CA GLN A 223 -6.59 -31.94 -15.34
C GLN A 223 -6.65 -30.96 -14.17
N ARG A 224 -7.43 -29.89 -14.34
CA ARG A 224 -7.72 -28.92 -13.27
C ARG A 224 -6.47 -28.28 -12.65
N ALA A 225 -5.46 -28.05 -13.48
CA ALA A 225 -4.24 -27.36 -13.12
C ALA A 225 -4.00 -26.19 -14.08
N ALA A 226 -3.58 -25.06 -13.54
CA ALA A 226 -3.28 -23.86 -14.32
C ALA A 226 -2.00 -23.20 -13.84
N PHE A 227 -1.30 -22.57 -14.78
CA PHE A 227 -0.16 -21.72 -14.54
C PHE A 227 -0.52 -20.29 -14.91
N ARG A 228 -0.09 -19.32 -14.10
CA ARG A 228 -0.21 -17.90 -14.42
C ARG A 228 1.12 -17.18 -14.25
N LEU A 229 1.46 -16.33 -15.21
CA LEU A 229 2.68 -15.52 -15.19
C LEU A 229 2.34 -14.07 -15.48
N ASN A 230 2.59 -13.20 -14.50
CA ASN A 230 2.52 -11.76 -14.67
C ASN A 230 3.92 -11.17 -14.72
N GLY A 231 4.11 -10.09 -15.47
CA GLY A 231 5.36 -9.33 -15.45
C GLY A 231 5.18 -7.87 -15.83
N VAL A 232 6.13 -7.05 -15.40
CA VAL A 232 6.16 -5.61 -15.63
C VAL A 232 7.59 -5.12 -15.86
N TYR A 233 7.72 -4.13 -16.74
CA TYR A 233 8.83 -3.19 -16.76
C TYR A 233 8.26 -1.79 -16.82
N HIS A 234 8.81 -0.87 -16.04
CA HIS A 234 8.34 0.50 -15.92
C HIS A 234 9.53 1.44 -15.72
N ASN A 235 9.59 2.51 -16.50
CA ASN A 235 10.52 3.62 -16.33
C ASN A 235 9.76 4.93 -16.51
N GLN A 236 10.02 5.92 -15.68
CA GLN A 236 9.52 7.29 -15.87
C GLN A 236 10.36 8.29 -15.08
N ASP A 237 10.56 9.47 -15.64
CA ASP A 237 10.82 10.66 -14.83
C ASP A 237 9.51 11.09 -14.17
N ILE A 238 9.61 11.77 -13.03
CA ILE A 238 8.42 12.22 -12.30
C ILE A 238 7.99 13.58 -12.87
N PRO A 239 6.80 13.69 -13.51
CA PRO A 239 6.32 14.96 -14.06
C PRO A 239 6.29 16.03 -12.96
N GLY A 240 6.86 17.19 -13.25
CA GLY A 240 6.95 18.30 -12.29
C GLY A 240 7.98 18.10 -11.17
N ARG A 241 9.00 17.25 -11.37
CA ARG A 241 10.15 17.09 -10.46
C ARG A 241 11.44 16.88 -11.26
N ASP A 242 12.38 17.81 -11.15
CA ASP A 242 13.66 17.71 -11.82
C ASP A 242 14.48 16.49 -11.33
N PHE A 243 15.06 15.73 -12.27
CA PHE A 243 15.98 14.60 -12.05
C PHE A 243 15.43 13.38 -11.31
N VAL A 244 14.22 13.43 -10.76
CA VAL A 244 13.61 12.32 -10.04
C VAL A 244 13.11 11.30 -11.04
N ASN A 245 13.57 10.07 -10.92
CA ASN A 245 13.24 8.96 -11.80
C ASN A 245 12.84 7.72 -11.00
N GLN A 246 11.94 6.92 -11.56
CA GLN A 246 11.54 5.62 -11.05
C GLN A 246 11.67 4.55 -12.13
N GLU A 247 12.61 3.63 -11.94
CA GLU A 247 12.74 2.41 -12.75
C GLU A 247 12.38 1.19 -11.90
N ARG A 248 11.63 0.26 -12.49
CA ARG A 248 11.30 -1.02 -11.85
C ARG A 248 10.97 -2.12 -12.84
N TRP A 249 11.25 -3.35 -12.44
CA TRP A 249 10.80 -4.54 -13.14
C TRP A 249 10.36 -5.62 -12.16
N GLY A 250 9.42 -6.45 -12.59
CA GLY A 250 8.88 -7.49 -11.73
C GLY A 250 8.31 -8.67 -12.49
N ILE A 251 8.24 -9.81 -11.82
CA ILE A 251 7.68 -11.06 -12.35
C ILE A 251 6.99 -11.82 -11.23
N ALA A 252 5.83 -12.41 -11.54
CA ALA A 252 5.03 -13.16 -10.58
C ALA A 252 4.47 -14.46 -11.20
N PRO A 253 5.24 -15.57 -11.18
CA PRO A 253 4.75 -16.89 -11.57
C PRO A 253 3.89 -17.52 -10.46
N SER A 254 2.85 -18.25 -10.85
CA SER A 254 2.02 -19.03 -9.95
C SER A 254 1.47 -20.29 -10.59
N LEU A 255 1.30 -21.33 -9.79
CA LEU A 255 0.78 -22.64 -10.17
C LEU A 255 -0.38 -23.00 -9.25
N ALA A 256 -1.48 -23.49 -9.81
CA ALA A 256 -2.60 -24.01 -9.05
C ALA A 256 -2.99 -25.41 -9.52
N PHE A 257 -3.36 -26.26 -8.56
CA PHE A 257 -3.80 -27.64 -8.77
C PHE A 257 -5.15 -27.88 -8.09
N GLY A 258 -5.95 -28.80 -8.64
CA GLY A 258 -7.24 -29.17 -8.07
C GLY A 258 -8.33 -28.11 -8.25
N LEU A 259 -8.19 -27.22 -9.24
CA LEU A 259 -9.14 -26.15 -9.52
C LEU A 259 -10.56 -26.69 -9.77
N GLY A 260 -11.53 -26.15 -9.03
CA GLY A 260 -12.92 -26.61 -9.07
C GLY A 260 -13.14 -28.02 -8.49
N THR A 261 -12.22 -28.51 -7.65
CA THR A 261 -12.41 -29.68 -6.79
C THR A 261 -12.40 -29.27 -5.32
N ASP A 262 -12.72 -30.20 -4.43
CA ASP A 262 -12.73 -29.98 -2.98
C ASP A 262 -11.34 -29.70 -2.39
N THR A 263 -10.25 -30.13 -3.05
CA THR A 263 -8.87 -29.90 -2.56
C THR A 263 -8.09 -29.08 -3.55
N ARG A 264 -7.57 -27.94 -3.12
CA ARG A 264 -6.86 -26.98 -3.98
C ARG A 264 -5.52 -26.64 -3.37
N PHE A 265 -4.52 -26.50 -4.22
CA PHE A 265 -3.20 -26.04 -3.82
C PHE A 265 -2.70 -24.99 -4.79
N THR A 266 -2.27 -23.84 -4.29
CA THR A 266 -1.68 -22.76 -5.08
C THR A 266 -0.30 -22.43 -4.52
N LEU A 267 0.70 -22.33 -5.41
CA LEU A 267 2.04 -21.85 -5.08
C LEU A 267 2.33 -20.62 -5.96
N SER A 268 2.67 -19.49 -5.35
CA SER A 268 3.03 -18.27 -6.05
C SER A 268 4.38 -17.74 -5.59
N TYR A 269 5.08 -17.09 -6.51
CA TYR A 269 6.28 -16.31 -6.25
C TYR A 269 6.10 -14.92 -6.87
N SER A 270 6.65 -13.89 -6.24
CA SER A 270 6.67 -12.52 -6.74
C SER A 270 8.06 -11.94 -6.49
N HIS A 271 8.63 -11.34 -7.53
CA HIS A 271 9.87 -10.58 -7.49
C HIS A 271 9.61 -9.16 -8.00
N LEU A 272 10.13 -8.16 -7.30
CA LEU A 272 10.08 -6.76 -7.71
C LEU A 272 11.41 -6.09 -7.37
N ASP A 273 12.03 -5.51 -8.38
CA ASP A 273 13.28 -4.77 -8.29
C ASP A 273 13.03 -3.32 -8.73
N GLN A 274 13.58 -2.37 -8.00
CA GLN A 274 13.40 -0.93 -8.17
C GLN A 274 14.76 -0.24 -8.06
N ASP A 275 15.05 0.62 -9.03
CA ASP A 275 16.20 1.52 -9.05
C ASP A 275 15.67 2.94 -9.26
N ASN A 276 15.75 3.77 -8.23
CA ASN A 276 15.13 5.09 -8.22
C ASN A 276 16.14 6.19 -7.91
N VAL A 277 15.88 7.38 -8.46
CA VAL A 277 16.45 8.61 -7.92
C VAL A 277 15.51 9.13 -6.82
N PRO A 278 15.94 9.10 -5.55
CA PRO A 278 15.05 9.36 -4.41
C PRO A 278 14.76 10.84 -4.22
N ASP A 279 13.52 11.18 -3.85
CA ASP A 279 13.10 12.56 -3.57
C ASP A 279 12.47 12.77 -2.18
N TYR A 280 13.14 13.58 -1.36
CA TYR A 280 12.60 14.13 -0.10
C TYR A 280 11.86 15.46 -0.33
N GLY A 281 11.77 15.97 -1.55
CA GLY A 281 11.01 17.17 -1.87
C GLY A 281 11.63 18.46 -1.34
N ILE A 282 10.78 19.38 -0.89
CA ILE A 282 11.07 20.79 -0.63
C ILE A 282 10.98 21.08 0.88
N PRO A 283 11.92 21.84 1.48
CA PRO A 283 11.89 22.12 2.91
C PRO A 283 10.79 23.11 3.29
N TRP A 284 10.20 22.93 4.47
CA TRP A 284 9.31 23.94 5.06
C TRP A 284 10.11 25.15 5.57
N VAL A 285 9.60 26.36 5.32
CA VAL A 285 10.15 27.61 5.88
C VAL A 285 9.48 27.89 7.23
N SER A 286 10.23 27.78 8.33
CA SER A 286 9.70 28.12 9.65
C SER A 286 9.42 29.63 9.79
N ARG A 287 8.54 30.03 10.70
CA ARG A 287 8.25 31.45 10.99
C ARG A 287 9.51 32.28 11.28
N ALA A 288 10.46 31.73 12.05
CA ALA A 288 11.70 32.43 12.36
C ALA A 288 12.57 32.65 11.12
N LYS A 289 12.68 31.64 10.24
CA LYS A 289 13.41 31.74 8.97
C LYS A 289 12.72 32.69 8.00
N ALA A 290 11.40 32.61 7.89
CA ALA A 290 10.58 33.49 7.06
C ALA A 290 10.82 34.98 7.38
N THR A 291 10.76 35.36 8.66
CA THR A 291 11.05 36.73 9.11
C THR A 291 12.47 37.17 8.77
N GLY A 292 13.47 36.29 8.95
CA GLY A 292 14.86 36.62 8.64
C GLY A 292 15.13 36.77 7.13
N LEU A 293 14.42 36.01 6.30
CA LEU A 293 14.53 36.02 4.84
C LEU A 293 13.62 37.07 4.16
N GLY A 294 12.65 37.62 4.89
CA GLY A 294 11.65 38.53 4.31
C GLY A 294 10.66 37.85 3.36
N ILE A 295 10.32 36.58 3.63
CA ILE A 295 9.37 35.77 2.85
C ILE A 295 8.22 35.27 3.74
N ALA A 296 7.20 34.66 3.15
CA ALA A 296 6.13 34.00 3.91
C ALA A 296 6.63 32.68 4.56
N PRO A 297 6.12 32.31 5.75
CA PRO A 297 6.36 30.98 6.31
C PRO A 297 5.58 29.91 5.54
N GLY A 298 5.98 28.65 5.70
CA GLY A 298 5.38 27.51 5.03
C GLY A 298 6.12 27.18 3.74
N ILE A 299 5.42 27.29 2.62
CA ILE A 299 5.93 26.94 1.30
C ILE A 299 6.93 28.01 0.85
N PRO A 300 8.20 27.67 0.57
CA PRO A 300 9.16 28.63 0.02
C PRO A 300 8.74 29.09 -1.39
N PRO A 301 9.06 30.32 -1.81
CA PRO A 301 8.76 30.81 -3.16
C PRO A 301 9.78 30.26 -4.17
N VAL A 302 9.74 28.93 -4.38
CA VAL A 302 10.53 28.17 -5.34
C VAL A 302 9.59 27.38 -6.24
N ASP A 303 10.09 26.96 -7.39
CA ASP A 303 9.35 26.08 -8.29
C ASP A 303 9.15 24.70 -7.65
N PHE A 304 7.98 24.09 -7.85
CA PHE A 304 7.67 22.75 -7.38
C PHE A 304 8.49 21.68 -8.10
N ASP A 305 9.13 22.01 -9.22
CA ASP A 305 10.07 21.15 -9.94
C ASP A 305 11.44 21.06 -9.24
N THR A 306 11.77 22.00 -8.35
CA THR A 306 13.11 22.16 -7.75
C THR A 306 13.58 20.90 -7.00
N TYR A 307 14.74 20.36 -7.37
CA TYR A 307 15.35 19.22 -6.71
C TYR A 307 16.49 19.62 -5.74
N TYR A 308 16.39 19.17 -4.50
CA TYR A 308 17.39 19.44 -3.45
C TYR A 308 18.33 18.27 -3.16
N GLY A 309 18.13 17.12 -3.80
CA GLY A 309 18.99 15.97 -3.62
C GLY A 309 20.36 16.11 -4.28
N ASN A 310 21.22 15.11 -4.11
CA ASN A 310 22.59 15.12 -4.61
C ASN A 310 22.81 13.97 -5.59
N LEU A 311 22.83 14.26 -6.90
CA LEU A 311 22.96 13.25 -7.96
C LEU A 311 24.35 12.59 -8.02
N ASN A 312 25.36 13.16 -7.37
CA ASN A 312 26.67 12.51 -7.26
C ASN A 312 26.70 11.43 -6.17
N ARG A 313 25.63 11.29 -5.37
CA ARG A 313 25.63 10.47 -4.14
C ARG A 313 24.35 9.65 -3.95
N ASP A 314 23.21 10.24 -4.25
CA ASP A 314 21.91 9.70 -3.86
C ASP A 314 21.45 8.64 -4.86
N TYR A 315 20.90 7.55 -4.33
CA TYR A 315 20.34 6.41 -5.06
C TYR A 315 19.39 5.65 -4.12
N GLU A 316 18.46 4.89 -4.67
CA GLU A 316 17.59 4.01 -3.91
C GLU A 316 17.28 2.73 -4.71
N GLU A 317 17.88 1.64 -4.26
CA GLU A 317 17.67 0.29 -4.78
C GLU A 317 16.82 -0.51 -3.80
N THR A 318 15.81 -1.24 -4.30
CA THR A 318 14.95 -2.09 -3.45
C THR A 318 14.54 -3.36 -4.17
N VAL A 319 14.78 -4.51 -3.52
CA VAL A 319 14.47 -5.83 -4.05
C VAL A 319 13.53 -6.56 -3.10
N THR A 320 12.39 -7.00 -3.60
CA THR A 320 11.37 -7.71 -2.81
C THR A 320 11.09 -9.07 -3.44
N ASP A 321 11.18 -10.12 -2.62
CA ASP A 321 10.90 -11.51 -2.98
C ASP A 321 9.85 -12.10 -2.03
N ILE A 322 8.76 -12.63 -2.58
CA ILE A 322 7.66 -13.22 -1.78
C ILE A 322 7.28 -14.57 -2.36
N VAL A 323 7.25 -15.61 -1.53
CA VAL A 323 6.72 -16.94 -1.86
C VAL A 323 5.49 -17.21 -1.01
N THR A 324 4.38 -17.64 -1.63
CA THR A 324 3.15 -18.00 -0.92
C THR A 324 2.67 -19.37 -1.34
N ALA A 325 2.35 -20.21 -0.37
CA ALA A 325 1.66 -21.48 -0.56
C ALA A 325 0.29 -21.42 0.11
N VAL A 326 -0.77 -21.73 -0.64
CA VAL A 326 -2.14 -21.78 -0.15
C VAL A 326 -2.68 -23.18 -0.37
N PHE A 327 -3.10 -23.83 0.71
CA PHE A 327 -3.79 -25.11 0.68
C PHE A 327 -5.23 -24.91 1.14
N GLU A 328 -6.19 -25.44 0.38
CA GLU A 328 -7.61 -25.38 0.74
C GLU A 328 -8.24 -26.76 0.62
N HIS A 329 -9.13 -27.07 1.55
CA HIS A 329 -9.91 -28.30 1.53
C HIS A 329 -11.34 -28.06 1.99
N ASP A 330 -12.30 -28.39 1.15
CA ASP A 330 -13.72 -28.42 1.47
C ASP A 330 -14.08 -29.85 1.90
N PHE A 331 -14.26 -30.09 3.20
CA PHE A 331 -14.66 -31.41 3.69
C PHE A 331 -16.12 -31.73 3.29
N ASN A 332 -16.93 -30.68 3.16
CA ASN A 332 -18.30 -30.67 2.66
C ASN A 332 -18.78 -29.20 2.53
N ASP A 333 -20.04 -28.99 2.20
CA ASP A 333 -20.65 -27.66 2.03
C ASP A 333 -20.54 -26.76 3.28
N LYS A 334 -20.41 -27.35 4.47
CA LYS A 334 -20.41 -26.64 5.76
C LYS A 334 -19.03 -26.45 6.36
N LEU A 335 -18.09 -27.36 6.14
CA LEU A 335 -16.78 -27.36 6.79
C LEU A 335 -15.67 -27.19 5.75
N LYS A 336 -14.91 -26.09 5.88
CA LYS A 336 -13.82 -25.74 4.97
C LYS A 336 -12.58 -25.36 5.75
N LEU A 337 -11.42 -25.70 5.19
CA LEU A 337 -10.10 -25.40 5.74
C LEU A 337 -9.31 -24.60 4.71
N ARG A 338 -8.59 -23.58 5.16
CA ARG A 338 -7.55 -22.88 4.40
C ARG A 338 -6.30 -22.78 5.25
N ASN A 339 -5.15 -23.10 4.67
CA ASN A 339 -3.85 -22.79 5.23
C ASN A 339 -3.08 -21.92 4.23
N THR A 340 -2.54 -20.81 4.71
CA THR A 340 -1.67 -19.91 3.94
C THR A 340 -0.32 -19.86 4.63
N THR A 341 0.74 -20.21 3.91
CA THR A 341 2.13 -20.01 4.35
C THR A 341 2.80 -19.01 3.43
N ARG A 342 3.45 -18.00 3.99
CA ARG A 342 4.20 -17.01 3.24
C ARG A 342 5.59 -16.82 3.81
N PHE A 343 6.57 -16.70 2.93
CA PHE A 343 7.90 -16.22 3.25
C PHE A 343 8.20 -15.01 2.38
N GLY A 344 8.71 -13.93 2.97
CA GLY A 344 9.02 -12.69 2.28
C GLY A 344 10.36 -12.12 2.71
N VAL A 345 11.08 -11.52 1.77
CA VAL A 345 12.30 -10.74 2.02
C VAL A 345 12.20 -9.43 1.26
N ASN A 346 12.59 -8.33 1.91
CA ASN A 346 12.73 -7.02 1.31
C ASN A 346 14.11 -6.47 1.66
N ASP A 347 14.96 -6.28 0.65
CA ASP A 347 16.27 -5.65 0.76
C ASP A 347 16.18 -4.21 0.24
N ARG A 348 16.65 -3.25 1.02
CA ARG A 348 16.67 -1.83 0.68
C ARG A 348 18.05 -1.25 0.93
N ASP A 349 18.70 -0.82 -0.15
CA ASP A 349 19.93 -0.03 -0.12
C ASP A 349 19.64 1.37 -0.66
N SER A 350 19.77 2.39 0.20
CA SER A 350 19.57 3.78 -0.22
C SER A 350 20.53 4.76 0.45
N VAL A 351 20.90 5.77 -0.33
CA VAL A 351 21.50 7.01 0.13
C VAL A 351 20.67 8.16 -0.42
N THR A 352 20.24 9.05 0.46
CA THR A 352 19.24 10.07 0.14
C THR A 352 19.60 11.40 0.80
N THR A 353 19.01 12.49 0.32
CA THR A 353 19.20 13.83 0.89
C THR A 353 17.91 14.32 1.52
N ALA A 354 17.93 14.70 2.80
CA ALA A 354 16.89 15.55 3.36
C ALA A 354 17.34 17.03 3.31
N PRO A 355 16.58 17.94 2.66
CA PRO A 355 16.92 19.36 2.68
C PRO A 355 16.62 19.96 4.05
N ARG A 356 17.62 20.54 4.71
CA ARG A 356 17.46 21.15 6.04
C ARG A 356 18.19 22.49 6.09
N PHE A 357 17.54 23.53 6.62
CA PHE A 357 18.23 24.79 6.86
C PHE A 357 19.46 24.62 7.73
N VAL A 358 20.55 25.29 7.37
CA VAL A 358 21.75 25.35 8.21
C VAL A 358 21.41 26.09 9.51
N ASN A 359 21.84 25.49 10.63
CA ASN A 359 21.75 26.12 11.95
C ASN A 359 22.65 27.35 11.99
N GLY A 360 22.08 28.49 12.36
CA GLY A 360 22.79 29.77 12.30
C GLY A 360 21.81 30.93 12.22
N THR A 361 22.16 31.97 11.48
CA THR A 361 21.30 33.16 11.32
C THR A 361 19.99 32.80 10.62
N ASN A 362 18.93 33.51 11.00
CA ASN A 362 17.62 33.35 10.38
C ASN A 362 17.54 33.99 8.98
N ALA A 363 18.50 34.85 8.63
CA ALA A 363 18.59 35.53 7.34
C ALA A 363 19.50 34.80 6.33
N SER A 364 19.53 33.46 6.36
CA SER A 364 20.36 32.63 5.47
C SER A 364 19.51 31.63 4.71
N THR A 365 19.73 31.58 3.39
CA THR A 365 19.12 30.64 2.43
C THR A 365 19.84 29.29 2.38
N ALA A 366 20.92 29.12 3.14
CA ALA A 366 21.74 27.93 3.12
C ALA A 366 20.98 26.69 3.63
N LEU A 367 20.98 25.63 2.82
CA LEU A 367 20.45 24.31 3.14
C LEU A 367 21.59 23.29 3.18
N ASN A 368 21.62 22.47 4.22
CA ASN A 368 22.37 21.22 4.23
C ASN A 368 21.65 20.19 3.36
N GLN A 369 22.39 19.56 2.46
CA GLN A 369 21.99 18.28 1.87
C GLN A 369 22.23 17.17 2.90
N GLN A 370 21.37 17.11 3.91
CA GLN A 370 21.53 16.21 5.04
C GLN A 370 21.53 14.77 4.53
N PHE A 371 22.67 14.11 4.62
CA PHE A 371 22.84 12.70 4.27
C PHE A 371 21.82 11.87 5.02
N GLN A 372 21.15 10.94 4.34
CA GLN A 372 20.19 9.96 4.84
C GLN A 372 20.55 8.59 4.23
N SER A 373 20.42 7.47 4.97
CA SER A 373 20.82 6.17 4.44
C SER A 373 20.13 4.99 5.13
N ARG A 374 19.84 3.94 4.34
CA ARG A 374 19.39 2.61 4.78
C ARG A 374 20.17 1.53 4.08
N ASP A 375 20.71 0.58 4.82
CA ASP A 375 21.07 -0.76 4.32
C ASP A 375 20.29 -1.72 5.22
N GLN A 376 19.10 -2.09 4.75
CA GLN A 376 18.09 -2.74 5.58
C GLN A 376 17.51 -3.97 4.89
N VAL A 377 17.47 -5.07 5.63
CA VAL A 377 16.86 -6.32 5.19
C VAL A 377 15.74 -6.68 6.15
N ASP A 378 14.53 -6.75 5.62
CA ASP A 378 13.33 -7.18 6.34
C ASP A 378 12.95 -8.58 5.86
N THR A 379 12.86 -9.55 6.77
CA THR A 379 12.46 -10.94 6.47
C THR A 379 11.23 -11.29 7.27
N ALA A 380 10.34 -12.10 6.70
CA ALA A 380 9.26 -12.68 7.47
C ALA A 380 8.82 -14.05 7.00
N ILE A 381 8.30 -14.82 7.95
CA ILE A 381 7.54 -16.04 7.69
C ILE A 381 6.23 -15.98 8.46
N SER A 382 5.14 -16.30 7.76
CA SER A 382 3.78 -16.30 8.29
C SER A 382 3.10 -17.62 7.95
N ASN A 383 2.39 -18.22 8.91
CA ASN A 383 1.50 -19.35 8.69
C ASN A 383 0.16 -19.07 9.34
N GLN A 384 -0.90 -19.07 8.53
CA GLN A 384 -2.26 -18.83 8.97
C GLN A 384 -3.12 -20.03 8.60
N THR A 385 -3.78 -20.63 9.58
CA THR A 385 -4.73 -21.74 9.39
C THR A 385 -6.12 -21.30 9.83
N GLU A 386 -7.09 -21.44 8.95
CA GLU A 386 -8.46 -20.99 9.14
C GLU A 386 -9.43 -22.14 8.87
N ILE A 387 -10.42 -22.32 9.75
CA ILE A 387 -11.52 -23.25 9.59
C ILE A 387 -12.82 -22.45 9.54
N ARG A 388 -13.59 -22.62 8.48
CA ARG A 388 -14.97 -22.15 8.38
C ARG A 388 -15.92 -23.31 8.67
N TYR A 389 -16.88 -23.07 9.54
CA TYR A 389 -17.94 -24.03 9.85
C TYR A 389 -19.32 -23.37 9.91
N ASP A 390 -20.18 -23.75 8.96
CA ASP A 390 -21.54 -23.23 8.84
C ASP A 390 -22.52 -24.25 9.47
N PHE A 391 -23.20 -23.88 10.56
CA PHE A 391 -24.06 -24.80 11.31
C PHE A 391 -25.33 -24.13 11.85
N GLU A 392 -26.25 -24.92 12.39
CA GLU A 392 -27.53 -24.42 12.92
C GLU A 392 -27.72 -24.88 14.38
N THR A 393 -28.17 -23.97 15.25
CA THR A 393 -28.57 -24.27 16.63
C THR A 393 -30.07 -24.04 16.79
N GLY A 394 -30.86 -24.99 16.29
CA GLY A 394 -32.31 -24.85 16.21
C GLY A 394 -32.69 -23.87 15.08
N THR A 395 -33.20 -22.69 15.42
CA THR A 395 -33.59 -21.68 14.41
C THR A 395 -32.48 -20.72 14.03
N LEU A 396 -31.38 -20.70 14.79
CA LEU A 396 -30.25 -19.80 14.56
C LEU A 396 -29.27 -20.44 13.59
N LYS A 397 -28.82 -19.68 12.60
CA LYS A 397 -27.74 -20.10 11.68
C LYS A 397 -26.45 -19.40 12.06
N HIS A 398 -25.38 -20.16 12.14
CA HIS A 398 -24.04 -19.70 12.48
C HIS A 398 -23.16 -19.83 11.25
N GLU A 399 -22.41 -18.78 10.94
CA GLU A 399 -21.33 -18.78 9.96
C GLU A 399 -20.06 -18.45 10.73
N MET A 400 -19.37 -19.49 11.19
CA MET A 400 -18.26 -19.38 12.12
C MET A 400 -16.93 -19.53 11.40
N VAL A 401 -15.94 -18.71 11.77
CA VAL A 401 -14.55 -18.83 11.31
C VAL A 401 -13.62 -18.76 12.50
N GLY A 402 -12.87 -19.83 12.73
CA GLY A 402 -11.80 -19.88 13.73
C GLY A 402 -10.45 -20.03 13.05
N GLY A 403 -9.39 -19.49 13.66
CA GLY A 403 -8.06 -19.65 13.10
C GLY A 403 -6.92 -19.44 14.08
N LEU A 404 -5.74 -19.91 13.65
CA LEU A 404 -4.46 -19.74 14.31
C LEU A 404 -3.49 -19.06 13.34
N GLU A 405 -2.63 -18.20 13.87
CA GLU A 405 -1.64 -17.44 13.11
C GLU A 405 -0.30 -17.49 13.85
N PHE A 406 0.77 -17.73 13.10
CA PHE A 406 2.15 -17.71 13.58
C PHE A 406 2.96 -16.85 12.63
N ASP A 407 3.59 -15.81 13.16
CA ASP A 407 4.43 -14.90 12.39
C ASP A 407 5.78 -14.73 13.07
N LYS A 408 6.83 -14.67 12.27
CA LYS A 408 8.16 -14.24 12.68
C LYS A 408 8.64 -13.18 11.72
N GLU A 409 8.90 -11.99 12.23
CA GLU A 409 9.34 -10.84 11.45
C GLU A 409 10.69 -10.35 11.98
N ILE A 410 11.64 -10.09 11.09
CA ILE A 410 12.99 -9.64 11.43
C ILE A 410 13.32 -8.44 10.57
N SER A 411 13.66 -7.32 11.19
CA SER A 411 14.23 -6.16 10.51
C SER A 411 15.66 -5.94 10.97
N LYS A 412 16.59 -5.90 10.03
CA LYS A 412 18.01 -5.67 10.30
C LYS A 412 18.52 -4.50 9.49
N ASN A 413 19.12 -3.52 10.15
CA ASN A 413 19.69 -2.34 9.49
C ASN A 413 21.14 -2.13 9.88
N ARG A 414 21.97 -1.75 8.92
CA ARG A 414 23.40 -1.47 9.11
C ARG A 414 23.68 0.03 8.99
N GLY A 415 24.30 0.58 10.03
CA GLY A 415 24.60 2.00 10.12
C GLY A 415 25.72 2.40 9.17
N ARG A 416 25.43 3.38 8.32
CA ARG A 416 26.39 3.98 7.37
C ARG A 416 26.55 5.46 7.64
N ALA A 417 27.75 5.97 7.39
CA ALA A 417 28.08 7.40 7.47
C ALA A 417 28.97 7.82 6.31
N MET A 418 28.98 9.12 6.04
CA MET A 418 29.96 9.75 5.16
C MET A 418 31.20 10.08 5.99
N LEU A 419 32.34 9.42 5.72
CA LEU A 419 33.57 9.61 6.47
C LEU A 419 34.68 10.19 5.60
N LEU A 420 35.44 11.15 6.13
CA LEU A 420 36.67 11.65 5.54
C LEU A 420 37.81 10.62 5.67
N PRO A 421 38.92 10.74 4.90
CA PRO A 421 40.06 9.81 5.00
C PRO A 421 40.68 9.69 6.39
N ASN A 422 40.49 10.69 7.25
CA ASN A 422 40.94 10.70 8.64
C ASN A 422 39.94 10.04 9.62
N GLY A 423 38.85 9.43 9.13
CA GLY A 423 37.83 8.73 9.92
C GLY A 423 36.76 9.62 10.56
N THR A 424 36.81 10.94 10.36
CA THR A 424 35.79 11.87 10.91
C THR A 424 34.58 11.99 9.99
N THR A 425 33.41 12.34 10.55
CA THR A 425 32.20 12.58 9.74
C THR A 425 32.41 13.72 8.76
N ALA A 426 32.14 13.45 7.49
CA ALA A 426 32.21 14.47 6.46
C ALA A 426 31.05 15.47 6.60
N PRO A 427 31.31 16.78 6.39
CA PRO A 427 30.25 17.77 6.40
C PRO A 427 29.26 17.52 5.25
N ALA A 428 27.98 17.79 5.51
CA ALA A 428 26.98 17.81 4.46
C ALA A 428 27.31 18.93 3.45
N PRO A 429 27.14 18.70 2.14
CA PRO A 429 27.19 19.78 1.17
C PRO A 429 26.15 20.85 1.53
N VAL A 430 26.51 22.12 1.31
CA VAL A 430 25.62 23.25 1.51
C VAL A 430 25.21 23.80 0.16
N VAL A 431 23.90 23.93 -0.06
CA VAL A 431 23.29 24.47 -1.27
C VAL A 431 22.38 25.65 -0.91
N ASP A 432 21.99 26.44 -1.91
CA ASP A 432 21.07 27.57 -1.73
C ASP A 432 19.61 27.12 -1.85
N LEU A 433 18.71 27.77 -1.11
CA LEU A 433 17.26 27.52 -1.18
C LEU A 433 16.69 27.80 -2.57
N PHE A 434 17.07 28.90 -3.21
CA PHE A 434 16.50 29.36 -4.49
C PHE A 434 17.24 28.80 -5.70
N HIS A 435 18.53 28.50 -5.53
CA HIS A 435 19.38 27.97 -6.60
C HIS A 435 20.20 26.76 -6.11
N PRO A 436 19.55 25.62 -5.79
CA PRO A 436 20.28 24.44 -5.37
C PRO A 436 21.14 23.89 -6.51
N ASN A 437 22.35 23.43 -6.17
CA ASN A 437 23.18 22.67 -7.10
C ASN A 437 23.02 21.17 -6.82
N PRO A 438 22.30 20.40 -7.64
CA PRO A 438 22.10 18.97 -7.39
C PRO A 438 23.37 18.14 -7.66
N TRP A 439 24.39 18.72 -8.29
CA TRP A 439 25.73 18.15 -8.42
C TRP A 439 26.73 18.78 -7.43
N ALA A 440 26.25 19.32 -6.30
CA ALA A 440 27.12 19.86 -5.27
C ALA A 440 28.19 18.81 -4.89
N PRO A 441 29.49 19.17 -4.90
CA PRO A 441 30.52 18.25 -4.52
C PRO A 441 30.34 17.89 -3.05
N TYR A 442 30.43 16.59 -2.75
CA TYR A 442 30.47 16.12 -1.37
C TYR A 442 31.86 15.60 -1.05
N THR A 443 32.23 15.71 0.22
CA THR A 443 33.47 15.15 0.74
C THR A 443 33.17 13.85 1.48
N GLY A 444 34.09 12.90 1.45
CA GLY A 444 33.98 11.64 2.20
C GLY A 444 33.52 10.44 1.37
N VAL A 445 33.69 9.26 1.94
CA VAL A 445 33.37 7.96 1.35
C VAL A 445 32.31 7.27 2.19
N LEU A 446 31.33 6.64 1.54
CA LEU A 446 30.28 5.88 2.22
C LEU A 446 30.93 4.69 2.91
N SER A 447 30.81 4.66 4.24
CA SER A 447 31.48 3.65 5.07
C SER A 447 30.51 3.10 6.11
N TYR A 448 30.61 1.79 6.34
CA TYR A 448 29.96 1.16 7.48
C TYR A 448 30.57 1.65 8.77
N THR A 449 29.71 2.04 9.71
CA THR A 449 30.11 2.52 11.04
C THR A 449 30.41 1.37 12.00
N GLY A 450 30.05 0.13 11.63
CA GLY A 450 29.99 -1.02 12.53
C GLY A 450 28.72 -1.09 13.35
N ALA A 451 27.88 -0.04 13.33
CA ALA A 451 26.58 -0.07 14.00
C ALA A 451 25.60 -0.99 13.26
N VAL A 452 24.88 -1.82 13.99
CA VAL A 452 23.86 -2.73 13.48
C VAL A 452 22.73 -2.81 14.50
N THR A 453 21.50 -2.65 14.05
CA THR A 453 20.31 -2.87 14.87
C THR A 453 19.47 -3.95 14.23
N THR A 454 19.05 -4.92 15.04
CA THR A 454 18.15 -6.01 14.64
C THR A 454 16.95 -6.01 15.57
N VAL A 455 15.76 -6.03 15.00
CA VAL A 455 14.49 -6.15 15.72
C VAL A 455 13.79 -7.37 15.21
N GLU A 456 13.43 -8.27 16.11
CA GLU A 456 12.69 -9.49 15.82
C GLU A 456 11.38 -9.47 16.59
N VAL A 457 10.29 -9.88 15.93
CA VAL A 457 8.97 -10.03 16.55
C VAL A 457 8.41 -11.39 16.19
N ASP A 458 8.19 -12.21 17.21
CA ASP A 458 7.41 -13.45 17.11
C ASP A 458 5.97 -13.16 17.55
N THR A 459 5.00 -13.53 16.72
CA THR A 459 3.57 -13.36 17.00
C THR A 459 2.85 -14.70 16.95
N VAL A 460 2.07 -15.00 18.00
CA VAL A 460 1.16 -16.15 18.03
C VAL A 460 -0.25 -15.61 18.26
N SER A 461 -1.18 -16.01 17.40
CA SER A 461 -2.55 -15.52 17.49
C SER A 461 -3.58 -16.63 17.39
N ALA A 462 -4.68 -16.45 18.11
CA ALA A 462 -5.88 -17.28 18.00
C ALA A 462 -7.11 -16.39 17.88
N TYR A 463 -8.01 -16.71 16.96
CA TYR A 463 -9.23 -15.93 16.77
C TYR A 463 -10.45 -16.79 16.46
N LEU A 464 -11.61 -16.23 16.76
CA LEU A 464 -12.91 -16.81 16.49
C LEU A 464 -13.89 -15.70 16.12
N PHE A 465 -14.55 -15.88 14.99
CA PHE A 465 -15.63 -15.02 14.49
C PHE A 465 -16.89 -15.86 14.30
N ASP A 466 -18.04 -15.26 14.58
CA ASP A 466 -19.33 -15.87 14.31
C ASP A 466 -20.31 -14.81 13.83
N THR A 467 -21.04 -15.13 12.76
CA THR A 467 -22.21 -14.38 12.32
C THR A 467 -23.46 -15.22 12.55
N ILE A 468 -24.26 -14.80 13.52
CA ILE A 468 -25.49 -15.45 13.94
C ILE A 468 -26.67 -14.80 13.23
N LYS A 469 -27.33 -15.55 12.35
CA LYS A 469 -28.54 -15.11 11.65
C LYS A 469 -29.77 -15.56 12.44
N PHE A 470 -30.49 -14.61 13.02
CA PHE A 470 -31.73 -14.89 13.77
C PHE A 470 -32.91 -15.16 12.84
N ASN A 471 -33.00 -14.38 11.77
CA ASN A 471 -34.00 -14.49 10.71
C ASN A 471 -33.48 -13.76 9.46
N ARG A 472 -34.34 -13.56 8.45
CA ARG A 472 -33.96 -12.87 7.19
C ARG A 472 -33.56 -11.39 7.38
N GLN A 473 -33.98 -10.78 8.47
CA GLN A 473 -33.80 -9.34 8.72
C GLN A 473 -32.76 -9.04 9.79
N TRP A 474 -32.44 -9.96 10.70
CA TRP A 474 -31.57 -9.68 11.84
C TRP A 474 -30.40 -10.65 11.91
N GLU A 475 -29.20 -10.08 11.99
CA GLU A 475 -27.93 -10.80 12.13
C GLU A 475 -27.07 -10.13 13.22
N LEU A 476 -26.37 -10.92 14.02
CA LEU A 476 -25.36 -10.45 14.98
C LEU A 476 -24.02 -11.02 14.54
N SER A 477 -23.06 -10.15 14.26
CA SER A 477 -21.70 -10.54 13.90
C SER A 477 -20.74 -10.14 15.01
N GLY A 478 -19.86 -11.03 15.42
CA GLY A 478 -18.88 -10.73 16.44
C GLY A 478 -17.61 -11.56 16.29
N GLY A 479 -16.56 -11.15 16.98
CA GLY A 479 -15.34 -11.94 17.04
C GLY A 479 -14.36 -11.45 18.08
N LEU A 480 -13.46 -12.37 18.43
CA LEU A 480 -12.40 -12.20 19.41
C LEU A 480 -11.09 -12.64 18.76
N ARG A 481 -10.01 -11.91 19.04
CA ARG A 481 -8.65 -12.32 18.69
C ARG A 481 -7.73 -12.04 19.88
N TRP A 482 -6.95 -13.05 20.23
CA TRP A 482 -5.85 -12.94 21.16
C TRP A 482 -4.54 -12.98 20.37
N ASP A 483 -3.66 -12.02 20.62
CA ASP A 483 -2.31 -11.93 20.07
C ASP A 483 -1.30 -11.96 21.23
N HIS A 484 -0.31 -12.82 21.13
CA HIS A 484 0.88 -12.83 21.97
C HIS A 484 2.08 -12.39 21.14
N LEU A 485 2.75 -11.33 21.55
CA LEU A 485 3.89 -10.76 20.84
C LEU A 485 5.13 -10.79 21.74
N GLU A 486 6.19 -11.42 21.25
CA GLU A 486 7.53 -11.33 21.84
C GLU A 486 8.41 -10.52 20.90
N THR A 487 9.05 -9.48 21.42
CA THR A 487 9.95 -8.60 20.67
C THR A 487 11.35 -8.68 21.23
N GLN A 488 12.33 -8.97 20.38
CA GLN A 488 13.75 -8.97 20.71
C GLN A 488 14.42 -7.80 19.97
N TYR A 489 15.12 -6.95 20.73
CA TYR A 489 15.89 -5.80 20.22
C TYR A 489 17.37 -6.00 20.53
N ASP A 490 18.17 -6.15 19.48
CA ASP A 490 19.62 -6.25 19.58
C ASP A 490 20.27 -5.08 18.85
N SER A 491 21.16 -4.37 19.52
CA SER A 491 21.80 -3.18 18.96
C SER A 491 23.29 -3.16 19.28
N ILE A 492 24.09 -2.96 18.24
CA ILE A 492 25.48 -2.57 18.30
C ILE A 492 25.51 -1.13 17.80
N ALA A 493 25.77 -0.17 18.67
CA ALA A 493 25.78 1.23 18.24
C ALA A 493 26.69 2.09 19.13
N PRO A 494 27.31 3.15 18.57
CA PRO A 494 28.03 4.10 19.40
C PRO A 494 27.05 4.84 20.31
N GLN A 495 27.42 5.09 21.56
CA GLN A 495 26.61 5.91 22.49
C GLN A 495 26.86 7.43 22.33
N SER A 496 27.90 7.84 21.57
CA SER A 496 28.20 9.24 21.24
C SER A 496 29.04 9.38 19.97
N ALA A 497 29.13 10.60 19.41
CA ALA A 497 30.05 10.90 18.31
C ALA A 497 31.52 10.60 18.67
N GLN A 498 31.89 10.83 19.94
CA GLN A 498 33.20 10.53 20.49
C GLN A 498 33.46 9.03 20.62
N SER A 499 32.43 8.23 20.97
CA SER A 499 32.56 6.77 21.03
C SER A 499 32.71 6.16 19.64
N LEU A 500 32.03 6.72 18.62
CA LEU A 500 32.23 6.32 17.22
C LEU A 500 33.67 6.59 16.77
N ALA A 501 34.22 7.78 17.06
CA ALA A 501 35.60 8.12 16.73
C ALA A 501 36.64 7.24 17.48
N ALA A 502 36.29 6.75 18.68
CA ALA A 502 37.11 5.84 19.48
C ALA A 502 36.91 4.35 19.12
N GLY A 503 35.98 4.01 18.22
CA GLY A 503 35.65 2.63 17.87
C GLY A 503 34.92 1.84 18.98
N ASN A 504 34.31 2.54 19.95
CA ASN A 504 33.54 1.91 21.03
C ASN A 504 32.08 1.72 20.61
N LEU A 505 31.71 0.48 20.34
CA LEU A 505 30.39 0.04 19.88
C LEU A 505 29.84 -1.02 20.87
N PRO A 506 29.24 -0.61 22.00
CA PRO A 506 28.62 -1.55 22.93
C PRO A 506 27.50 -2.35 22.27
N TYR A 507 27.35 -3.59 22.74
CA TYR A 507 26.23 -4.47 22.40
C TYR A 507 25.18 -4.42 23.51
N GLU A 508 23.93 -4.21 23.14
CA GLU A 508 22.77 -4.22 24.03
C GLU A 508 21.69 -5.15 23.45
N SER A 509 20.96 -5.82 24.33
CA SER A 509 19.99 -6.87 23.98
C SER A 509 18.83 -6.84 24.98
N HIS A 510 17.61 -6.68 24.47
CA HIS A 510 16.42 -6.47 25.29
C HIS A 510 15.21 -7.23 24.73
N GLY A 511 14.48 -7.92 25.61
CA GLY A 511 13.24 -8.62 25.29
C GLY A 511 12.03 -7.90 25.88
N PHE A 512 10.93 -7.86 25.13
CA PHE A 512 9.65 -7.26 25.51
C PHE A 512 8.51 -8.22 25.14
N GLY A 513 7.45 -8.27 25.97
CA GLY A 513 6.32 -9.17 25.76
C GLY A 513 4.98 -8.44 25.93
N ASN A 514 4.01 -8.74 25.08
CA ASN A 514 2.66 -8.19 25.16
C ASN A 514 1.60 -9.27 24.89
N ASP A 515 0.58 -9.33 25.75
CA ASP A 515 -0.63 -10.14 25.56
C ASP A 515 -1.83 -9.23 25.31
N LEU A 516 -2.47 -9.38 24.16
CA LEU A 516 -3.43 -8.42 23.66
C LEU A 516 -4.71 -9.11 23.21
N LEU A 517 -5.85 -8.61 23.69
CA LEU A 517 -7.17 -9.07 23.31
C LEU A 517 -7.87 -7.97 22.51
N SER A 518 -8.23 -8.28 21.27
CA SER A 518 -9.05 -7.44 20.42
C SER A 518 -10.39 -8.10 20.12
N TYR A 519 -11.43 -7.29 19.93
CA TYR A 519 -12.77 -7.79 19.74
C TYR A 519 -13.62 -6.84 18.91
N ARG A 520 -14.65 -7.40 18.28
CA ARG A 520 -15.67 -6.67 17.54
C ARG A 520 -17.04 -7.28 17.77
N ALA A 521 -18.07 -6.44 17.74
CA ALA A 521 -19.46 -6.86 17.76
C ALA A 521 -20.29 -5.88 16.96
N ALA A 522 -21.24 -6.38 16.16
CA ALA A 522 -22.13 -5.55 15.37
C ALA A 522 -23.49 -6.21 15.18
N LEU A 523 -24.54 -5.40 15.33
CA LEU A 523 -25.92 -5.78 15.04
C LEU A 523 -26.29 -5.26 13.66
N VAL A 524 -26.83 -6.15 12.81
CA VAL A 524 -27.23 -5.84 11.44
C VAL A 524 -28.73 -6.06 11.30
N TYR A 525 -29.40 -5.04 10.76
CA TYR A 525 -30.79 -5.08 10.35
C TYR A 525 -30.89 -4.94 8.82
N LYS A 526 -31.66 -5.80 8.17
CA LYS A 526 -31.87 -5.85 6.72
C LYS A 526 -33.34 -5.52 6.44
N PRO A 527 -33.67 -4.23 6.20
CA PRO A 527 -35.05 -3.82 5.93
C PRO A 527 -35.61 -4.47 4.66
N GLN A 528 -34.73 -4.70 3.67
CA GLN A 528 -35.00 -5.30 2.38
C GLN A 528 -33.84 -6.23 2.01
N GLU A 529 -34.02 -7.11 1.03
CA GLU A 529 -32.97 -8.05 0.61
C GLU A 529 -31.74 -7.34 0.02
N ASN A 530 -31.91 -6.13 -0.54
CA ASN A 530 -30.87 -5.33 -1.15
C ASN A 530 -30.29 -4.24 -0.23
N GLY A 531 -30.61 -4.25 1.07
CA GLY A 531 -30.20 -3.18 1.99
C GLY A 531 -29.90 -3.64 3.41
N SER A 532 -28.88 -3.06 4.02
CA SER A 532 -28.50 -3.32 5.41
C SER A 532 -28.24 -2.00 6.17
N ILE A 533 -28.51 -2.03 7.47
CA ILE A 533 -28.19 -1.00 8.46
C ILE A 533 -27.49 -1.72 9.61
N TYR A 534 -26.35 -1.19 10.07
CA TYR A 534 -25.60 -1.82 11.15
C TYR A 534 -25.14 -0.82 12.21
N LEU A 535 -25.03 -1.29 13.44
CA LEU A 535 -24.32 -0.62 14.52
C LEU A 535 -23.21 -1.55 15.01
N GLY A 536 -21.96 -1.11 14.87
CA GLY A 536 -20.77 -1.86 15.23
C GLY A 536 -19.92 -1.17 16.28
N TYR A 537 -19.25 -1.97 17.09
CA TYR A 537 -18.17 -1.56 17.98
C TYR A 537 -16.96 -2.48 17.78
N GLY A 538 -15.76 -1.91 17.72
CA GLY A 538 -14.51 -2.65 17.53
C GLY A 538 -13.33 -2.03 18.26
N THR A 539 -12.35 -2.86 18.61
CA THR A 539 -11.10 -2.42 19.24
C THR A 539 -9.88 -2.71 18.37
N SER A 540 -8.85 -1.88 18.54
CA SER A 540 -7.51 -2.16 18.04
C SER A 540 -6.44 -1.69 19.02
N PHE A 541 -5.20 -2.10 18.79
CA PHE A 541 -4.07 -1.74 19.62
C PHE A 541 -2.83 -1.52 18.77
N ASN A 542 -1.96 -0.59 19.17
CA ASN A 542 -0.67 -0.36 18.50
C ASN A 542 0.43 -0.82 19.46
N ALA A 543 0.99 -2.00 19.23
CA ALA A 543 2.17 -2.44 19.98
C ALA A 543 3.38 -1.56 19.64
N SER A 544 4.28 -1.35 20.60
CA SER A 544 5.44 -0.47 20.38
C SER A 544 6.41 -1.02 19.34
N SER A 545 6.30 -2.31 19.03
CA SER A 545 7.01 -3.03 17.98
C SER A 545 6.26 -3.13 16.65
N GLU A 546 5.18 -2.37 16.42
CA GLU A 546 4.36 -2.52 15.20
C GLU A 546 5.12 -2.22 13.89
N ASN A 547 6.11 -1.32 13.93
CA ASN A 547 6.88 -0.89 12.78
C ASN A 547 8.38 -1.20 12.94
N LEU A 548 8.74 -2.47 12.71
CA LEU A 548 10.11 -2.97 12.91
C LEU A 548 11.12 -2.21 12.05
N ALA A 549 10.79 -1.93 10.79
CA ALA A 549 11.64 -1.20 9.84
C ALA A 549 12.05 0.19 10.34
N TYR A 550 11.15 0.87 11.04
CA TYR A 550 11.45 2.16 11.65
C TYR A 550 12.31 2.01 12.92
N ILE A 551 11.96 1.06 13.78
CA ILE A 551 12.65 0.80 15.06
C ILE A 551 14.09 0.32 14.84
N ALA A 552 14.32 -0.46 13.79
CA ALA A 552 15.64 -0.97 13.43
C ALA A 552 16.60 0.14 12.94
N HIS A 553 16.22 1.42 12.91
CA HIS A 553 17.13 2.47 12.47
C HIS A 553 18.29 2.70 13.47
N PRO A 554 19.56 2.53 13.05
CA PRO A 554 20.70 2.77 13.93
C PRO A 554 20.87 4.26 14.25
N ILE A 555 21.47 4.54 15.42
CA ILE A 555 21.68 5.89 15.95
C ILE A 555 22.53 6.75 15.00
N ARG A 556 22.12 8.01 14.79
CA ARG A 556 22.83 9.00 13.97
C ARG A 556 23.58 10.03 14.79
N PHE A 557 24.88 10.14 14.57
CA PHE A 557 25.70 11.27 15.04
C PHE A 557 26.30 12.03 13.84
N PRO A 558 26.36 13.38 13.86
CA PRO A 558 25.98 14.33 14.91
C PRO A 558 24.59 15.00 14.69
N PHE A 559 23.79 14.53 13.72
CA PHE A 559 22.59 15.24 13.24
C PHE A 559 21.26 14.47 13.42
N GLY A 560 21.13 13.58 14.42
CA GLY A 560 19.90 12.82 14.66
C GLY A 560 19.70 12.45 16.14
N THR A 561 18.45 12.45 16.57
CA THR A 561 17.98 12.51 17.98
C THR A 561 17.58 11.17 18.59
N THR A 562 17.90 10.02 17.98
CA THR A 562 17.61 8.73 18.60
C THR A 562 18.62 8.45 19.70
N ASN A 563 18.38 9.00 20.89
CA ASN A 563 18.99 8.51 22.11
C ASN A 563 18.55 7.03 22.25
N PRO A 564 19.46 6.05 22.39
CA PRO A 564 19.09 4.64 22.56
C PRO A 564 18.07 4.45 23.68
N ASN A 565 18.14 5.27 24.72
CA ASN A 565 17.19 5.29 25.83
C ASN A 565 15.74 5.56 25.37
N SER A 566 15.54 6.37 24.32
CA SER A 566 14.20 6.65 23.75
C SER A 566 13.59 5.45 23.02
N THR A 567 14.41 4.67 22.31
CA THR A 567 13.95 3.44 21.65
C THR A 567 13.61 2.36 22.67
N LEU A 568 14.46 2.19 23.69
CA LEU A 568 14.18 1.23 24.78
C LEU A 568 12.97 1.66 25.61
N SER A 569 12.81 2.96 25.89
CA SER A 569 11.61 3.49 26.54
C SER A 569 10.35 3.30 25.69
N LEU A 570 10.44 3.42 24.36
CA LEU A 570 9.34 3.15 23.45
C LEU A 570 8.95 1.66 23.50
N LEU A 571 9.92 0.76 23.30
CA LEU A 571 9.68 -0.69 23.25
C LEU A 571 9.15 -1.25 24.58
N GLY A 572 9.57 -0.66 25.71
CA GLY A 572 9.07 -1.01 27.04
C GLY A 572 7.72 -0.40 27.41
N ALA A 573 7.16 0.49 26.58
CA ALA A 573 5.85 1.08 26.84
C ALA A 573 4.71 0.13 26.44
N ASP A 574 3.66 0.09 27.26
CA ASP A 574 2.42 -0.62 26.96
C ASP A 574 1.81 -0.15 25.62
N PRO A 575 1.02 -1.00 24.93
CA PRO A 575 0.39 -0.63 23.67
C PRO A 575 -0.63 0.50 23.79
N GLU A 576 -0.71 1.32 22.73
CA GLU A 576 -1.79 2.29 22.57
C GLU A 576 -3.10 1.54 22.31
N LYS A 577 -4.22 2.09 22.77
CA LYS A 577 -5.54 1.42 22.69
C LYS A 577 -6.51 2.26 21.90
N ASN A 578 -7.16 1.63 20.93
CA ASN A 578 -8.13 2.29 20.06
C ASN A 578 -9.48 1.59 20.14
N ASN A 579 -10.54 2.38 20.07
CA ASN A 579 -11.90 1.89 20.09
C ASN A 579 -12.74 2.69 19.11
N THR A 580 -13.72 2.04 18.48
CA THR A 580 -14.60 2.71 17.51
C THR A 580 -16.00 2.20 17.61
N ILE A 581 -16.92 3.16 17.50
CA ILE A 581 -18.33 2.92 17.25
C ILE A 581 -18.66 3.42 15.85
N GLU A 582 -19.42 2.63 15.10
CA GLU A 582 -19.82 2.94 13.72
C GLU A 582 -21.29 2.58 13.49
N LEU A 583 -22.07 3.53 12.99
CA LEU A 583 -23.44 3.34 12.52
C LEU A 583 -23.44 3.53 11.01
N GLY A 584 -23.73 2.47 10.25
CA GLY A 584 -23.68 2.53 8.80
C GLY A 584 -24.86 1.86 8.10
N THR A 585 -24.95 2.11 6.80
CA THR A 585 -25.94 1.52 5.91
C THR A 585 -25.33 1.23 4.54
N LYS A 586 -25.80 0.16 3.90
CA LYS A 586 -25.34 -0.28 2.59
C LYS A 586 -26.54 -0.70 1.74
N TRP A 587 -26.60 -0.24 0.51
CA TRP A 587 -27.71 -0.49 -0.41
C TRP A 587 -27.20 -0.87 -1.78
N GLU A 588 -27.89 -1.83 -2.39
CA GLU A 588 -27.65 -2.29 -3.74
C GLU A 588 -28.80 -1.85 -4.65
N PHE A 589 -28.44 -1.25 -5.79
CA PHE A 589 -29.36 -0.70 -6.78
C PHE A 589 -29.05 -1.28 -8.17
N PHE A 590 -29.99 -1.07 -9.10
CA PHE A 590 -29.86 -1.46 -10.51
C PHE A 590 -29.57 -2.96 -10.73
N ASN A 591 -30.36 -3.82 -10.05
CA ASN A 591 -30.18 -5.28 -10.05
C ASN A 591 -28.78 -5.67 -9.52
N ASP A 592 -28.47 -5.17 -8.32
CA ASP A 592 -27.22 -5.41 -7.61
C ASP A 592 -25.95 -4.96 -8.35
N LYS A 593 -26.06 -4.09 -9.35
CA LYS A 593 -24.92 -3.58 -10.12
C LYS A 593 -24.23 -2.38 -9.47
N LEU A 594 -24.92 -1.59 -8.65
CA LEU A 594 -24.38 -0.44 -7.93
C LEU A 594 -24.53 -0.66 -6.43
N MET A 595 -23.44 -0.47 -5.68
CA MET A 595 -23.46 -0.40 -4.22
C MET A 595 -23.29 1.06 -3.79
N VAL A 596 -24.11 1.50 -2.83
CA VAL A 596 -24.00 2.80 -2.14
C VAL A 596 -23.88 2.54 -0.65
N THR A 597 -22.93 3.21 0.00
CA THR A 597 -22.64 3.06 1.42
C THR A 597 -22.65 4.42 2.11
N GLY A 598 -23.03 4.41 3.39
CA GLY A 598 -22.94 5.57 4.27
C GLY A 598 -22.61 5.14 5.69
N ALA A 599 -21.72 5.84 6.38
CA ALA A 599 -21.34 5.54 7.75
C ALA A 599 -21.09 6.80 8.58
N LEU A 600 -21.52 6.78 9.84
CA LEU A 600 -21.13 7.70 10.90
C LEU A 600 -20.21 6.95 11.85
N PHE A 601 -19.09 7.54 12.24
CA PHE A 601 -18.14 6.86 13.12
C PHE A 601 -17.47 7.82 14.10
N ARG A 602 -16.93 7.22 15.17
CA ARG A 602 -16.00 7.88 16.08
C ARG A 602 -14.96 6.87 16.53
N THR A 603 -13.70 7.26 16.41
CA THR A 603 -12.51 6.52 16.83
C THR A 603 -11.79 7.30 17.92
N ASP A 604 -11.64 6.69 19.09
CA ASP A 604 -10.86 7.23 20.21
C ASP A 604 -9.58 6.42 20.35
N LYS A 605 -8.42 7.10 20.32
CA LYS A 605 -7.10 6.55 20.61
C LYS A 605 -6.65 7.06 21.98
N THR A 606 -6.51 6.13 22.91
CA THR A 606 -6.09 6.34 24.29
C THR A 606 -4.71 5.74 24.51
N ASN A 607 -4.04 6.14 25.60
CA ASN A 607 -2.65 5.80 25.84
C ASN A 607 -1.76 6.21 24.66
N ALA A 608 -2.08 7.31 23.97
CA ALA A 608 -1.29 7.74 22.84
C ALA A 608 0.11 8.14 23.33
N ARG A 609 1.13 7.68 22.60
CA ARG A 609 2.53 7.91 22.95
C ARG A 609 2.87 9.39 22.82
N THR A 610 3.43 9.94 23.89
CA THR A 610 3.95 11.30 23.95
C THR A 610 5.38 11.27 24.45
N THR A 611 6.28 11.98 23.78
CA THR A 611 7.65 12.19 24.29
C THR A 611 7.59 13.16 25.47
N ASP A 612 8.30 12.85 26.55
CA ASP A 612 8.38 13.76 27.70
C ASP A 612 9.09 15.07 27.28
N PRO A 613 8.47 16.24 27.50
CA PRO A 613 9.01 17.53 27.06
C PRO A 613 10.22 18.00 27.89
N VAL A 614 10.42 17.43 29.08
CA VAL A 614 11.55 17.69 29.99
C VAL A 614 12.69 16.71 29.74
N ASP A 615 12.38 15.42 29.53
CA ASP A 615 13.34 14.38 29.14
C ASP A 615 12.93 13.69 27.81
N PRO A 616 13.43 14.18 26.66
CA PRO A 616 13.09 13.62 25.35
C PRO A 616 13.53 12.16 25.13
N SER A 617 14.24 11.56 26.10
CA SER A 617 14.58 10.13 26.09
C SER A 617 13.50 9.23 26.68
N VAL A 618 12.42 9.80 27.22
CA VAL A 618 11.31 9.05 27.82
C VAL A 618 10.05 9.16 26.95
N VAL A 619 9.44 8.01 26.70
CA VAL A 619 8.11 7.89 26.07
C VAL A 619 7.08 7.61 27.16
N THR A 620 6.00 8.37 27.16
CA THR A 620 4.89 8.26 28.11
C THR A 620 3.58 7.99 27.37
N LEU A 621 2.59 7.41 28.05
CA LEU A 621 1.28 7.03 27.47
C LEU A 621 0.16 7.93 28.00
N THR A 622 0.35 9.25 27.93
CA THR A 622 -0.60 10.23 28.51
C THR A 622 -1.48 10.90 27.46
N GLY A 623 -1.20 10.67 26.17
CA GLY A 623 -1.92 11.29 25.08
C GLY A 623 -3.30 10.68 24.82
N GLU A 624 -4.20 11.49 24.28
CA GLU A 624 -5.49 11.05 23.74
C GLU A 624 -5.76 11.78 22.42
N GLN A 625 -6.21 11.03 21.41
CA GLN A 625 -6.58 11.54 20.10
C GLN A 625 -7.96 11.02 19.71
N GLN A 626 -8.72 11.81 18.98
CA GLN A 626 -10.05 11.44 18.51
C GLN A 626 -10.21 11.81 17.04
N VAL A 627 -10.90 10.94 16.30
CA VAL A 627 -11.38 11.24 14.96
C VAL A 627 -12.83 10.79 14.86
N GLN A 628 -13.73 11.70 14.52
CA GLN A 628 -15.13 11.40 14.26
C GLN A 628 -15.54 11.96 12.91
N GLY A 629 -16.59 11.41 12.30
CA GLY A 629 -16.91 11.84 10.96
C GLY A 629 -18.00 11.04 10.29
N PHE A 630 -18.16 11.31 9.00
CA PHE A 630 -19.03 10.53 8.14
C PHE A 630 -18.40 10.24 6.79
N GLU A 631 -18.78 9.10 6.22
CA GLU A 631 -18.31 8.62 4.94
C GLU A 631 -19.49 8.24 4.05
N LEU A 632 -19.39 8.58 2.77
CA LEU A 632 -20.29 8.15 1.71
C LEU A 632 -19.45 7.48 0.63
N GLY A 633 -19.91 6.33 0.13
CA GLY A 633 -19.23 5.61 -0.94
C GLY A 633 -20.22 5.13 -1.99
N PHE A 634 -19.76 5.02 -3.23
CA PHE A 634 -20.51 4.39 -4.31
C PHE A 634 -19.55 3.65 -5.23
N THR A 635 -19.93 2.46 -5.67
CA THR A 635 -19.16 1.68 -6.63
C THR A 635 -20.04 0.74 -7.43
N GLY A 636 -19.83 0.66 -8.74
CA GLY A 636 -20.56 -0.24 -9.62
C GLY A 636 -20.99 0.41 -10.93
N GLN A 637 -22.18 0.04 -11.41
CA GLN A 637 -22.70 0.47 -12.72
C GLN A 637 -24.11 1.06 -12.58
N ILE A 638 -24.32 2.23 -13.18
CA ILE A 638 -25.64 2.90 -13.25
C ILE A 638 -26.43 2.32 -14.43
N THR A 639 -25.75 2.07 -15.55
CA THR A 639 -26.28 1.36 -16.72
C THR A 639 -25.21 0.40 -17.25
N ASP A 640 -25.55 -0.46 -18.20
CA ASP A 640 -24.56 -1.35 -18.84
C ASP A 640 -23.41 -0.60 -19.54
N LYS A 641 -23.55 0.71 -19.75
CA LYS A 641 -22.56 1.58 -20.42
C LYS A 641 -21.99 2.66 -19.52
N TRP A 642 -22.39 2.73 -18.25
CA TRP A 642 -21.97 3.79 -17.34
C TRP A 642 -21.54 3.21 -16.01
N ARG A 643 -20.23 3.26 -15.77
CA ARG A 643 -19.54 2.77 -14.59
C ARG A 643 -19.10 3.94 -13.71
N ILE A 644 -19.19 3.77 -12.40
CA ILE A 644 -18.86 4.81 -11.43
C ILE A 644 -18.25 4.23 -10.16
N MET A 645 -17.26 4.91 -9.62
CA MET A 645 -16.64 4.63 -8.32
C MET A 645 -16.28 5.95 -7.66
N GLY A 646 -16.42 6.05 -6.34
CA GLY A 646 -15.99 7.22 -5.61
C GLY A 646 -16.58 7.32 -4.22
N GLY A 647 -16.36 8.46 -3.59
CA GLY A 647 -16.91 8.74 -2.29
C GLY A 647 -16.52 10.11 -1.76
N TYR A 648 -17.04 10.39 -0.57
CA TYR A 648 -16.76 11.58 0.19
C TYR A 648 -16.53 11.19 1.65
N THR A 649 -15.64 11.91 2.33
CA THR A 649 -15.45 11.79 3.77
C THR A 649 -15.33 13.17 4.38
N HIS A 650 -15.87 13.29 5.59
CA HIS A 650 -15.64 14.40 6.50
C HIS A 650 -15.04 13.86 7.79
N LEU A 651 -13.90 14.39 8.22
CA LEU A 651 -13.11 14.00 9.38
C LEU A 651 -12.94 15.19 10.32
N ASP A 652 -13.53 15.12 11.49
CA ASP A 652 -13.26 16.03 12.61
C ASP A 652 -12.25 15.36 13.54
N SER A 653 -11.02 15.87 13.53
CA SER A 653 -9.87 15.25 14.20
C SER A 653 -9.36 16.18 15.31
N GLU A 654 -9.03 15.65 16.48
CA GLU A 654 -8.58 16.47 17.61
C GLU A 654 -7.62 15.73 18.55
N VAL A 655 -6.57 16.41 18.99
CA VAL A 655 -5.76 15.99 20.15
C VAL A 655 -6.46 16.39 21.44
N LYS A 656 -6.99 15.42 22.16
CA LYS A 656 -7.73 15.60 23.42
C LYS A 656 -6.82 15.78 24.63
N LYS A 657 -5.66 15.10 24.65
CA LYS A 657 -4.65 15.21 25.71
C LYS A 657 -3.24 15.10 25.12
N SER A 658 -2.32 15.93 25.60
CA SER A 658 -0.89 15.88 25.30
C SER A 658 -0.10 16.54 26.43
N LEU A 659 1.19 16.18 26.58
CA LEU A 659 2.13 16.89 27.45
C LEU A 659 2.55 18.25 26.85
N VAL A 660 2.34 18.45 25.55
CA VAL A 660 2.62 19.72 24.86
C VAL A 660 1.32 20.51 24.74
N ALA A 661 1.20 21.58 25.53
CA ALA A 661 -0.03 22.38 25.59
C ALA A 661 -0.47 22.98 24.23
N ALA A 662 0.48 23.24 23.33
CA ALA A 662 0.20 23.77 21.99
C ALA A 662 -0.41 22.73 21.02
N GLU A 663 -0.49 21.46 21.42
CA GLU A 663 -1.14 20.40 20.63
C GLU A 663 -2.60 20.20 21.01
N ILE A 664 -2.98 20.51 22.25
CA ILE A 664 -4.34 20.26 22.75
C ILE A 664 -5.35 21.11 21.98
N GLY A 665 -6.36 20.45 21.41
CA GLY A 665 -7.40 21.07 20.58
C GLY A 665 -7.01 21.27 19.11
N SER A 666 -5.78 20.93 18.71
CA SER A 666 -5.37 20.93 17.30
C SER A 666 -5.85 19.70 16.56
N GLU A 667 -6.03 19.85 15.25
CA GLU A 667 -6.27 18.76 14.30
C GLU A 667 -5.08 17.78 14.26
N LEU A 668 -5.36 16.51 13.91
CA LEU A 668 -4.31 15.51 13.71
C LEU A 668 -3.45 15.89 12.48
N SER A 669 -2.15 15.60 12.57
CA SER A 669 -1.23 15.85 11.44
C SER A 669 -1.64 15.06 10.20
N ASN A 670 -1.48 15.69 9.03
CA ASN A 670 -1.80 15.16 7.71
C ASN A 670 -3.23 14.60 7.57
N THR A 671 -4.18 15.13 8.34
CA THR A 671 -5.58 14.70 8.31
C THR A 671 -6.42 15.81 7.67
N PRO A 672 -6.81 15.70 6.39
CA PRO A 672 -7.70 16.68 5.78
C PRO A 672 -9.12 16.49 6.32
N ASP A 673 -9.79 17.59 6.66
CA ASP A 673 -11.17 17.56 7.15
C ASP A 673 -12.12 17.01 6.09
N ASP A 674 -11.95 17.42 4.83
CA ASP A 674 -12.78 16.99 3.71
C ASP A 674 -11.94 16.32 2.63
N SER A 675 -12.38 15.18 2.12
CA SER A 675 -11.85 14.63 0.87
C SER A 675 -12.91 13.96 0.02
N PHE A 676 -12.75 14.06 -1.29
CA PHE A 676 -13.68 13.55 -2.29
C PHE A 676 -12.90 12.89 -3.42
N SER A 677 -13.44 11.78 -3.92
CA SER A 677 -12.95 11.11 -5.12
C SER A 677 -14.13 10.68 -6.00
N LEU A 678 -13.93 10.79 -7.31
CA LEU A 678 -14.86 10.29 -8.31
C LEU A 678 -14.06 9.79 -9.50
N TRP A 679 -14.36 8.57 -9.94
CA TRP A 679 -13.97 8.02 -11.22
C TRP A 679 -15.22 7.52 -11.92
N THR A 680 -15.45 7.98 -13.15
CA THR A 680 -16.60 7.57 -13.95
C THR A 680 -16.17 7.29 -15.37
N VAL A 681 -16.72 6.22 -15.96
CA VAL A 681 -16.47 5.84 -17.35
C VAL A 681 -17.79 5.61 -18.06
N HIS A 682 -17.92 6.19 -19.25
CA HIS A 682 -19.08 6.02 -20.11
C HIS A 682 -18.68 5.45 -21.48
N GLU A 683 -19.34 4.38 -21.90
CA GLU A 683 -19.21 3.85 -23.26
C GLU A 683 -20.04 4.68 -24.24
N LEU A 684 -19.35 5.33 -25.17
CA LEU A 684 -19.93 6.15 -26.23
C LEU A 684 -20.16 5.30 -27.50
N PRO A 685 -20.93 5.79 -28.49
CA PRO A 685 -21.00 5.17 -29.81
C PRO A 685 -19.62 4.99 -30.44
N PHE A 686 -19.53 4.12 -31.45
CA PHE A 686 -18.30 3.85 -32.20
C PHE A 686 -17.16 3.20 -31.38
N LYS A 687 -17.51 2.43 -30.33
CA LYS A 687 -16.54 1.69 -29.49
C LYS A 687 -15.54 2.60 -28.75
N ILE A 688 -15.96 3.81 -28.43
CA ILE A 688 -15.19 4.78 -27.65
C ILE A 688 -15.62 4.70 -26.19
N GLU A 689 -14.66 4.75 -25.27
CA GLU A 689 -14.89 4.92 -23.84
C GLU A 689 -14.36 6.29 -23.42
N ALA A 690 -15.11 7.03 -22.61
CA ALA A 690 -14.67 8.29 -22.03
C ALA A 690 -14.69 8.20 -20.51
N GLY A 691 -13.55 8.43 -19.88
CA GLY A 691 -13.37 8.46 -18.43
C GLY A 691 -13.08 9.85 -17.90
N LEU A 692 -13.60 10.16 -16.71
CA LEU A 692 -13.32 11.37 -15.96
C LEU A 692 -13.01 11.02 -14.50
N GLY A 693 -11.90 11.54 -14.00
CA GLY A 693 -11.49 11.48 -12.60
C GLY A 693 -11.53 12.86 -11.97
N VAL A 694 -12.02 12.96 -10.73
CA VAL A 694 -11.94 14.17 -9.91
C VAL A 694 -11.51 13.76 -8.51
N GLN A 695 -10.50 14.44 -7.98
CA GLN A 695 -10.04 14.29 -6.60
C GLN A 695 -10.00 15.66 -5.93
N TYR A 696 -10.54 15.75 -4.71
CA TYR A 696 -10.36 16.89 -3.83
C TYR A 696 -9.78 16.42 -2.50
N VAL A 697 -8.77 17.14 -2.03
CA VAL A 697 -8.16 16.96 -0.72
C VAL A 697 -8.10 18.31 -0.03
N GLY A 698 -8.73 18.41 1.14
CA GLY A 698 -8.72 19.62 1.96
C GLY A 698 -7.33 19.99 2.47
N ALA A 699 -7.22 21.21 2.98
CA ALA A 699 -6.00 21.68 3.62
C ALA A 699 -5.66 20.79 4.83
N ARG A 700 -4.37 20.65 5.11
CA ARG A 700 -3.88 19.79 6.21
C ARG A 700 -2.57 20.31 6.77
N PHE A 701 -2.29 19.99 8.02
CA PHE A 701 -1.09 20.46 8.70
C PHE A 701 -0.01 19.38 8.80
N ASN A 702 1.27 19.77 8.80
CA ASN A 702 2.39 18.84 8.96
C ASN A 702 2.67 18.38 10.40
N SER A 703 2.03 19.01 11.39
CA SER A 703 2.22 18.76 12.81
C SER A 703 0.97 19.19 13.60
N THR A 704 0.73 18.53 14.73
CA THR A 704 -0.31 18.88 15.71
C THR A 704 0.05 20.12 16.54
N ASN A 705 1.31 20.55 16.56
CA ASN A 705 1.72 21.70 17.36
C ASN A 705 1.33 23.02 16.68
N ALA A 706 0.31 23.70 17.19
CA ALA A 706 -0.22 24.95 16.62
C ALA A 706 0.81 26.09 16.52
N THR A 707 1.89 26.03 17.33
CA THR A 707 2.95 27.06 17.34
C THR A 707 4.04 26.83 16.30
N THR A 708 4.13 25.66 15.67
CA THR A 708 5.20 25.35 14.70
C THR A 708 4.68 24.73 13.40
N ARG A 709 3.44 24.24 13.38
CA ARG A 709 2.83 23.60 12.21
C ARG A 709 2.84 24.51 10.97
N GLN A 710 2.96 23.87 9.82
CA GLN A 710 2.84 24.43 8.49
C GLN A 710 1.64 23.81 7.80
N GLU A 711 0.98 24.60 6.97
CA GLU A 711 -0.21 24.21 6.23
C GLU A 711 0.19 23.76 4.81
N ALA A 712 -0.30 22.59 4.42
CA ALA A 712 -0.40 22.18 3.03
C ALA A 712 -1.79 22.59 2.52
N PRO A 713 -1.89 23.49 1.52
CA PRO A 713 -3.15 23.96 0.98
C PRO A 713 -4.01 22.84 0.39
N ASP A 714 -5.30 23.11 0.24
CA ASP A 714 -6.22 22.24 -0.46
C ASP A 714 -5.94 22.21 -1.98
N TYR A 715 -6.41 21.15 -2.64
CA TYR A 715 -6.26 21.03 -4.08
C TYR A 715 -7.38 20.19 -4.70
N VAL A 716 -7.60 20.44 -6.00
CA VAL A 716 -8.46 19.65 -6.88
C VAL A 716 -7.63 19.14 -8.05
N LEU A 717 -7.69 17.85 -8.33
CA LEU A 717 -7.12 17.23 -9.52
C LEU A 717 -8.25 16.74 -10.43
N VAL A 718 -8.05 16.88 -11.73
CA VAL A 718 -8.96 16.39 -12.76
C VAL A 718 -8.16 15.55 -13.73
N ASP A 719 -8.58 14.31 -13.91
CA ASP A 719 -7.96 13.34 -14.80
C ASP A 719 -8.94 12.94 -15.91
N GLY A 720 -8.42 12.57 -17.08
CA GLY A 720 -9.21 12.17 -18.23
C GLY A 720 -8.73 10.84 -18.82
N MET A 721 -9.66 10.11 -19.44
CA MET A 721 -9.34 8.92 -20.22
C MET A 721 -10.17 8.85 -21.50
N LEU A 722 -9.53 8.45 -22.60
CA LEU A 722 -10.21 8.06 -23.84
C LEU A 722 -9.74 6.67 -24.25
N GLY A 723 -10.67 5.73 -24.34
CA GLY A 723 -10.44 4.37 -24.82
C GLY A 723 -11.04 4.18 -26.21
N TYR A 724 -10.41 3.39 -27.06
CA TYR A 724 -10.96 2.97 -28.35
C TYR A 724 -10.71 1.48 -28.57
N LYS A 725 -11.78 0.69 -28.61
CA LYS A 725 -11.71 -0.75 -28.88
C LYS A 725 -11.73 -1.00 -30.38
N LEU A 726 -10.56 -1.20 -30.99
CA LEU A 726 -10.43 -1.47 -32.42
C LEU A 726 -11.16 -2.78 -32.79
N ASN A 727 -10.85 -3.86 -32.07
CA ASN A 727 -11.48 -5.17 -32.19
C ASN A 727 -11.45 -5.90 -30.84
N ASP A 728 -11.77 -7.20 -30.80
CA ASP A 728 -11.79 -7.96 -29.55
C ASP A 728 -10.41 -8.24 -28.96
N HIS A 729 -9.35 -8.07 -29.75
CA HIS A 729 -7.97 -8.34 -29.36
C HIS A 729 -7.13 -7.08 -29.15
N VAL A 730 -7.54 -5.93 -29.67
CA VAL A 730 -6.73 -4.70 -29.65
C VAL A 730 -7.57 -3.52 -29.19
N SER A 731 -7.07 -2.82 -28.17
CA SER A 731 -7.62 -1.55 -27.72
C SER A 731 -6.52 -0.52 -27.47
N PHE A 732 -6.86 0.74 -27.70
CA PHE A 732 -5.99 1.88 -27.41
C PHE A 732 -6.59 2.69 -26.26
N ARG A 733 -5.73 3.30 -25.45
CA ARG A 733 -6.15 4.19 -24.37
C ARG A 733 -5.20 5.38 -24.27
N LEU A 734 -5.76 6.57 -24.12
CA LEU A 734 -5.06 7.79 -23.76
C LEU A 734 -5.53 8.21 -22.36
N ASN A 735 -4.61 8.25 -21.40
CA ASN A 735 -4.83 8.80 -20.07
C ASN A 735 -4.16 10.18 -19.99
N ALA A 736 -4.82 11.12 -19.32
CA ALA A 736 -4.29 12.43 -19.04
C ALA A 736 -4.49 12.73 -17.55
N TYR A 737 -3.40 13.05 -16.85
CA TYR A 737 -3.41 13.27 -15.41
C TYR A 737 -3.17 14.73 -15.09
N ASN A 738 -3.78 15.23 -14.01
CA ASN A 738 -3.66 16.62 -13.56
C ASN A 738 -3.89 17.62 -14.71
N LEU A 739 -5.02 17.48 -15.42
CA LEU A 739 -5.36 18.32 -16.58
C LEU A 739 -5.35 19.83 -16.28
N GLY A 740 -5.60 20.19 -15.02
CA GLY A 740 -5.55 21.56 -14.53
C GLY A 740 -4.15 22.13 -14.28
N ASP A 741 -3.09 21.32 -14.41
CA ASP A 741 -1.70 21.70 -14.15
C ASP A 741 -1.49 22.28 -12.75
N LYS A 742 -2.16 21.68 -11.77
CA LYS A 742 -2.15 22.19 -10.41
C LYS A 742 -0.82 21.82 -9.75
N ASP A 743 -0.12 22.82 -9.23
CA ASP A 743 0.92 22.60 -8.21
C ASP A 743 0.25 22.29 -6.87
N TYR A 744 0.60 21.13 -6.31
CA TYR A 744 0.02 20.66 -5.06
C TYR A 744 1.02 19.85 -4.26
N ILE A 745 0.78 19.77 -2.95
CA ILE A 745 1.56 18.95 -2.03
C ILE A 745 0.88 17.58 -1.94
N ASP A 746 1.53 16.53 -2.42
CA ASP A 746 1.02 15.15 -2.36
C ASP A 746 1.35 14.51 -1.02
N ARG A 747 2.61 14.64 -0.55
CA ARG A 747 3.07 14.05 0.70
C ARG A 747 3.56 15.11 1.68
N VAL A 748 3.06 15.03 2.91
CA VAL A 748 3.44 15.96 3.99
C VAL A 748 4.40 15.28 4.95
N GLY A 749 5.56 15.90 5.19
CA GLY A 749 6.55 15.51 6.19
C GLY A 749 6.77 16.60 7.24
N GLY A 750 7.44 16.26 8.33
CA GLY A 750 7.68 17.20 9.43
C GLY A 750 8.62 18.34 9.03
N GLY A 751 9.73 18.03 8.36
CA GLY A 751 10.73 19.02 7.94
C GLY A 751 10.65 19.47 6.47
N HIS A 752 9.83 18.79 5.68
CA HIS A 752 9.73 18.95 4.23
C HIS A 752 8.37 18.47 3.71
N PHE A 753 8.09 18.71 2.43
CA PHE A 753 6.95 18.14 1.72
C PHE A 753 7.38 17.67 0.34
N VAL A 754 6.67 16.70 -0.23
CA VAL A 754 6.93 16.24 -1.60
C VAL A 754 5.80 16.74 -2.51
N PRO A 755 6.13 17.55 -3.53
CA PRO A 755 5.18 17.94 -4.56
C PRO A 755 4.52 16.72 -5.22
N GLY A 756 3.29 16.91 -5.65
CA GLY A 756 2.59 15.95 -6.50
C GLY A 756 3.06 16.01 -7.94
N GLN A 757 2.59 15.04 -8.74
CA GLN A 757 2.98 14.97 -10.14
C GLN A 757 2.30 16.09 -10.95
N GLY A 758 3.07 16.73 -11.82
CA GLY A 758 2.58 17.68 -12.81
C GLY A 758 1.68 17.02 -13.86
N ARG A 759 1.19 17.81 -14.81
CA ARG A 759 0.33 17.30 -15.89
C ARG A 759 1.11 16.35 -16.80
N SER A 760 0.55 15.17 -17.04
CA SER A 760 1.18 14.16 -17.90
C SER A 760 0.16 13.41 -18.75
N PHE A 761 0.64 12.83 -19.85
CA PHE A 761 -0.16 12.06 -20.80
C PHE A 761 0.47 10.71 -21.06
N VAL A 762 -0.34 9.66 -21.06
CA VAL A 762 0.11 8.30 -21.36
C VAL A 762 -0.78 7.67 -22.40
N PHE A 763 -0.19 7.22 -23.49
CA PHE A 763 -0.84 6.40 -24.50
C PHE A 763 -0.47 4.94 -24.30
N SER A 764 -1.45 4.05 -24.30
CA SER A 764 -1.25 2.60 -24.17
C SER A 764 -2.02 1.82 -25.22
N THR A 765 -1.45 0.67 -25.61
CA THR A 765 -2.07 -0.33 -26.46
C THR A 765 -2.17 -1.63 -25.67
N ASN A 766 -3.38 -2.19 -25.59
CA ASN A 766 -3.62 -3.49 -24.97
C ASN A 766 -3.92 -4.54 -26.04
N PHE A 767 -3.31 -5.71 -25.90
CA PHE A 767 -3.53 -6.90 -26.67
C PHE A 767 -4.13 -7.99 -25.77
N THR A 768 -5.28 -8.56 -26.13
CA THR A 768 -5.94 -9.63 -25.35
C THR A 768 -6.27 -10.82 -26.27
N PHE A 769 -5.94 -12.05 -25.86
CA PHE A 769 -6.17 -13.27 -26.65
C PHE A 769 -6.81 -14.39 -25.86
#